data_AF-A0A6G8BXG9-F1
#
_entry.id   AF-A0A6G8BXG9-F1
#
_cell.length_a   1.000
_cell.length_b   1.000
_cell.length_c   1.000
_cell.angle_alpha   90.00
_cell.angle_beta   90.00
_cell.angle_gamma   90.00
#
_symmetry.space_group_name_H-M   'P 1'
#
loop_
_entity.id
_entity.type
_entity.pdbx_description
1 polymer ?
#
loop_
_entity_poly.entity_id
_entity_poly.type
_entity_poly.pdbx_seq_one_letter_code
_entity_poly.pdbx_strand_id
1 'polypeptide(L)'
;MAYFAEFTTSLVSLASRSRTSISLAALGAALFASALPLGASATVIFDDYRGQQNLSNGAPVTPIAPNYYNNNDRGNVPLTNLINFAAGGTGNIASSGSLDDINWGSSAPQLCNKFTNNAACDTQILGRVVYALVQFPAAGSYSFQSYHDDEVKVDFSTKFSADTAANYRNFDYNVPVGALSDYTSESGNIPSIPGNFYAQQPSSCYVMRVYWNNRGGVNFLRMQWTKPDGTKEIIPAAQLRDPSLPESYASCANVATDLGVAKTAPATFTPGGALSYSIKVWNYGPVATSGATLADTLPSTVTLNGQPTCTPSGAATCDSVSNSGSAWTMITGVLPVNSSAGNPATAPTQGDYLTYTFNVTTSATAQSISNTATITSNDLNPDNNSSTMTSQNGGKASVTKTGPAKVALGEQFSYTLTVQNGLTTSLASAVVADQLPSNIKAVSVSGATCTNAPGSEGALLNCTLSSPIAAGASGSFTVTAVATSTGTVTNYASTNPNGSSTPGTPGRNCDANTYSCTSVQTQVVAPAVSVSKSFAPTSISTGGSSLLTITVSNTSASSIDLNSLTLTDTLPVNLTTTGSLMGNSCDGDLTSPGNTQLVLSGGVLAASGSCQLQWMVTSTTVGSYLNNIPAGGVTSAEGATNTTPAQATLVVNAPAAIDTTKVLSTVNGQPNAGQKLRGGDVLVYTLTVKNNGGVSGTTTLTETVPGGGTYTGSGEGWSTSPACTTAASTCNQTVTVPANASVSKTFTLTITPPVPTPTFINTVTSSNGDCNSCTISSPGVYADMAATPAKSQEVNVGDTVTVITSCTNKGPDYAVNATCMVTGAPAGATTTCTPAPQPVNPFQVGDKFTCTTTFKAEKSGSVFLTTTAKSDTRDPNAVNNKAISPVTIKEVTPPVVSEPTPVPVDSRWMLMLTALALVVAAAAMTQRRK
;
A
#
# COMPACT_ATOMS: atom_id res chain seq x y z
N MET A 1 42.39 -13.93 -11.46
CA MET A 1 43.27 -12.75 -11.64
C MET A 1 42.95 -11.78 -10.51
N ALA A 2 44.01 -11.25 -9.89
CA ALA A 2 44.15 -10.61 -8.56
C ALA A 2 43.27 -9.35 -8.32
N TYR A 3 43.04 -8.77 -7.13
CA TYR A 3 43.79 -8.50 -5.87
C TYR A 3 42.71 -8.07 -4.81
N PHE A 4 42.72 -8.32 -3.49
CA PHE A 4 43.53 -7.69 -2.41
C PHE A 4 43.18 -8.30 -1.00
N ALA A 5 44.24 -8.74 -0.29
CA ALA A 5 44.59 -8.72 1.17
C ALA A 5 43.51 -8.69 2.30
N GLU A 6 43.41 -9.61 3.29
CA GLU A 6 44.33 -10.12 4.38
C GLU A 6 44.30 -9.25 5.68
N PHE A 7 44.37 -9.72 6.96
CA PHE A 7 44.44 -11.04 7.63
C PHE A 7 44.12 -10.87 9.14
N THR A 8 43.63 -11.93 9.77
CA THR A 8 43.45 -12.18 11.22
C THR A 8 44.55 -13.08 11.81
N THR A 9 44.91 -12.97 13.10
CA THR A 9 45.40 -14.06 14.01
C THR A 9 45.60 -13.53 15.45
N SER A 10 44.97 -14.08 16.52
CA SER A 10 45.38 -15.22 17.41
C SER A 10 46.62 -14.90 18.30
N LEU A 11 46.82 -15.28 19.59
CA LEU A 11 46.23 -16.25 20.54
C LEU A 11 46.99 -16.14 21.92
N VAL A 12 46.41 -16.67 23.01
CA VAL A 12 47.03 -17.26 24.26
C VAL A 12 47.30 -16.42 25.54
N SER A 13 46.92 -17.09 26.65
CA SER A 13 46.91 -16.84 28.10
C SER A 13 48.25 -16.58 28.81
N LEU A 14 48.20 -16.02 30.04
CA LEU A 14 48.95 -16.52 31.20
C LEU A 14 48.35 -16.05 32.55
N ALA A 15 48.44 -16.91 33.57
CA ALA A 15 47.89 -16.71 34.91
C ALA A 15 48.94 -16.20 35.93
N SER A 16 48.44 -15.62 37.03
CA SER A 16 48.88 -15.82 38.43
C SER A 16 49.46 -14.63 39.25
N ARG A 17 48.90 -14.53 40.48
CA ARG A 17 49.47 -14.15 41.80
C ARG A 17 49.74 -12.68 42.22
N SER A 18 48.83 -12.21 43.08
CA SER A 18 48.98 -11.81 44.50
C SER A 18 49.59 -10.46 44.96
N ARG A 19 48.83 -9.81 45.87
CA ARG A 19 49.18 -8.82 46.95
C ARG A 19 49.69 -7.45 46.45
N THR A 20 49.18 -6.30 46.87
CA THR A 20 49.12 -5.76 48.25
C THR A 20 48.28 -4.47 48.28
N SER A 21 47.76 -4.16 49.47
CA SER A 21 46.84 -3.08 49.84
C SER A 21 47.39 -1.65 49.71
N ILE A 22 46.57 -0.70 49.24
CA ILE A 22 46.60 0.72 49.65
C ILE A 22 45.15 1.20 49.80
N SER A 23 44.79 1.56 51.03
CA SER A 23 43.56 2.26 51.37
C SER A 23 43.70 3.75 51.07
N LEU A 24 42.73 4.38 50.41
CA LEU A 24 42.40 5.78 50.63
C LEU A 24 40.93 6.04 50.25
N ALA A 25 40.27 6.82 51.09
CA ALA A 25 38.83 6.94 51.22
C ALA A 25 38.15 7.83 50.16
N ALA A 26 36.83 7.66 50.11
CA ALA A 26 35.79 8.65 49.75
C ALA A 26 35.18 8.60 48.34
N LEU A 27 33.83 8.62 48.37
CA LEU A 27 32.84 8.73 47.31
C LEU A 27 32.61 7.48 46.43
N GLY A 28 31.68 6.63 46.89
CA GLY A 28 30.95 5.72 46.03
C GLY A 28 30.04 6.50 45.08
N ALA A 29 30.52 6.73 43.85
CA ALA A 29 29.64 6.96 42.71
C ALA A 29 29.30 5.58 42.14
N ALA A 30 28.05 5.16 42.33
CA ALA A 30 27.49 4.00 41.67
C ALA A 30 27.66 4.18 40.15
N LEU A 31 28.41 3.27 39.53
CA LEU A 31 28.32 3.01 38.10
C LEU A 31 26.93 2.42 37.83
N PHE A 32 25.94 3.30 37.68
CA PHE A 32 24.78 3.00 36.86
C PHE A 32 25.32 2.81 35.45
N ALA A 33 25.43 1.55 35.02
CA ALA A 33 25.32 1.25 33.62
C ALA A 33 23.90 1.69 33.20
N SER A 34 23.75 2.95 32.82
CA SER A 34 22.64 3.39 32.00
C SER A 34 22.75 2.59 30.70
N ALA A 35 22.01 1.50 30.63
CA ALA A 35 21.47 1.06 29.37
C ALA A 35 20.68 2.26 28.85
N LEU A 36 21.34 3.08 28.01
CA LEU A 36 20.66 4.07 27.21
C LEU A 36 19.57 3.30 26.45
N PRO A 37 18.28 3.64 26.60
CA PRO A 37 17.30 3.11 25.69
C PRO A 37 17.76 3.52 24.29
N LEU A 38 17.90 2.56 23.39
CA LEU A 38 17.97 2.84 21.96
C LEU A 38 16.81 3.79 21.67
N GLY A 39 17.14 5.06 21.39
CA GLY A 39 16.15 6.11 21.30
C GLY A 39 15.17 5.75 20.20
N ALA A 40 13.92 5.48 20.57
CA ALA A 40 12.81 5.53 19.62
C ALA A 40 12.82 6.96 19.05
N SER A 41 13.31 7.11 17.83
CA SER A 41 13.27 8.38 17.12
C SER A 41 11.81 8.79 16.99
N ALA A 42 11.46 9.96 17.50
CA ALA A 42 10.17 10.60 17.25
C ALA A 42 9.89 10.54 15.75
N THR A 43 8.83 9.86 15.34
CA THR A 43 8.52 9.66 13.93
C THR A 43 7.01 9.58 13.74
N VAL A 44 6.49 10.38 12.81
CA VAL A 44 5.16 10.19 12.24
C VAL A 44 5.30 9.44 10.94
N ILE A 45 4.34 8.58 10.61
CA ILE A 45 4.29 7.93 9.30
C ILE A 45 3.29 8.68 8.41
N PHE A 46 3.60 8.83 7.13
CA PHE A 46 2.66 9.38 6.18
C PHE A 46 2.57 8.54 4.90
N ASP A 47 1.40 8.60 4.28
CA ASP A 47 1.08 8.03 2.98
C ASP A 47 0.63 9.15 2.04
N ASP A 48 1.28 9.25 0.90
CA ASP A 48 0.98 10.20 -0.18
C ASP A 48 -0.01 9.61 -1.17
N TYR A 49 -1.02 10.37 -1.56
CA TYR A 49 -2.08 9.95 -2.47
C TYR A 49 -2.12 10.85 -3.71
N ARG A 50 -2.39 10.25 -4.86
CA ARG A 50 -2.44 10.96 -6.15
C ARG A 50 -3.83 11.49 -6.47
N GLY A 51 -3.90 12.72 -6.98
CA GLY A 51 -5.14 13.29 -7.47
C GLY A 51 -5.02 13.86 -8.88
N GLN A 52 -6.15 14.00 -9.58
CA GLN A 52 -6.16 14.64 -10.90
C GLN A 52 -6.34 16.15 -10.81
N GLN A 53 -5.40 16.91 -11.37
CA GLN A 53 -5.66 18.28 -11.80
C GLN A 53 -6.03 18.26 -13.29
N ASN A 54 -7.01 19.07 -13.70
CA ASN A 54 -7.40 19.33 -15.10
C ASN A 54 -6.27 19.03 -16.10
N LEU A 55 -6.38 17.87 -16.77
CA LEU A 55 -5.69 17.64 -18.03
C LEU A 55 -6.20 18.73 -18.97
N SER A 56 -5.33 19.64 -19.39
CA SER A 56 -5.53 20.30 -20.68
C SER A 56 -5.79 19.19 -21.70
N ASN A 57 -6.85 19.33 -22.48
CA ASN A 57 -7.24 18.42 -23.56
C ASN A 57 -5.98 17.84 -24.26
N GLY A 58 -5.59 16.59 -23.97
CA GLY A 58 -4.68 15.84 -24.85
C GLY A 58 -3.53 14.99 -24.27
N ALA A 59 -3.25 14.90 -22.95
CA ALA A 59 -2.13 14.08 -22.46
C ALA A 59 -2.57 12.81 -21.69
N PRO A 60 -2.12 11.60 -22.09
CA PRO A 60 -2.41 10.35 -21.36
C PRO A 60 -1.37 10.08 -20.26
N VAL A 61 -1.81 10.04 -19.00
CA VAL A 61 -0.99 9.62 -17.85
C VAL A 61 -1.19 8.11 -17.65
N THR A 62 -0.13 7.32 -17.82
CA THR A 62 -0.16 5.85 -17.65
C THR A 62 1.10 5.39 -16.92
N PRO A 63 1.05 4.52 -15.90
CA PRO A 63 -0.12 3.78 -15.41
C PRO A 63 -1.13 4.68 -14.71
N ILE A 64 -2.41 4.39 -14.92
CA ILE A 64 -3.49 4.99 -14.11
C ILE A 64 -3.45 4.27 -12.77
N ALA A 65 -2.68 4.81 -11.83
CA ALA A 65 -2.91 4.53 -10.42
C ALA A 65 -4.36 4.91 -10.09
N PRO A 66 -4.99 4.28 -9.10
CA PRO A 66 -6.27 4.76 -8.58
C PRO A 66 -6.11 6.27 -8.30
N ASN A 67 -7.02 7.08 -8.80
CA ASN A 67 -6.93 8.54 -8.72
C ASN A 67 -8.18 9.04 -7.99
N TYR A 68 -8.01 9.85 -6.95
CA TYR A 68 -9.14 10.55 -6.36
C TYR A 68 -9.19 11.99 -6.87
N TYR A 69 -10.39 12.45 -7.19
CA TYR A 69 -10.58 13.74 -7.85
C TYR A 69 -10.34 14.89 -6.86
N ASN A 70 -9.41 15.78 -7.19
CA ASN A 70 -8.96 16.86 -6.31
C ASN A 70 -9.18 18.27 -6.91
N ASN A 71 -10.24 18.46 -7.72
CA ASN A 71 -10.54 19.76 -8.34
C ASN A 71 -11.96 20.27 -8.02
N ASN A 72 -12.15 21.60 -8.10
CA ASN A 72 -13.33 22.32 -7.60
C ASN A 72 -14.56 22.30 -8.55
N ASP A 73 -14.46 21.77 -9.76
CA ASP A 73 -15.42 22.07 -10.85
C ASP A 73 -16.73 21.24 -10.84
N ARG A 74 -16.94 20.30 -9.91
CA ARG A 74 -18.12 19.40 -9.92
C ARG A 74 -18.77 19.11 -8.55
N GLY A 75 -18.82 20.07 -7.63
CA GLY A 75 -19.69 19.98 -6.44
C GLY A 75 -19.42 18.81 -5.47
N ASN A 76 -18.26 18.14 -5.54
CA ASN A 76 -17.85 17.06 -4.63
C ASN A 76 -16.71 17.53 -3.70
N VAL A 77 -16.75 17.07 -2.45
CA VAL A 77 -15.88 17.46 -1.32
C VAL A 77 -14.49 16.75 -1.42
N PRO A 78 -13.40 17.42 -1.82
CA PRO A 78 -12.10 16.78 -2.12
C PRO A 78 -11.48 16.06 -0.91
N LEU A 79 -11.64 16.61 0.31
CA LEU A 79 -11.27 15.92 1.55
C LEU A 79 -12.03 14.59 1.75
N THR A 80 -13.33 14.54 1.44
CA THR A 80 -14.12 13.29 1.49
C THR A 80 -13.63 12.27 0.46
N ASN A 81 -13.22 12.72 -0.73
CA ASN A 81 -12.63 11.84 -1.73
C ASN A 81 -11.31 11.23 -1.24
N LEU A 82 -10.43 12.03 -0.63
CA LEU A 82 -9.18 11.53 -0.03
C LEU A 82 -9.48 10.50 1.07
N ILE A 83 -10.49 10.74 1.93
CA ILE A 83 -10.89 9.81 2.99
C ILE A 83 -11.36 8.47 2.41
N ASN A 84 -12.28 8.51 1.44
CA ASN A 84 -12.79 7.30 0.79
C ASN A 84 -11.70 6.55 0.05
N PHE A 85 -10.76 7.28 -0.55
CA PHE A 85 -9.66 6.72 -1.30
C PHE A 85 -8.62 6.04 -0.41
N ALA A 86 -8.24 6.69 0.69
CA ALA A 86 -7.37 6.11 1.71
C ALA A 86 -8.00 4.88 2.39
N ALA A 87 -9.32 4.84 2.53
CA ALA A 87 -10.04 3.66 3.04
C ALA A 87 -9.95 2.43 2.11
N GLY A 88 -9.56 2.62 0.85
CA GLY A 88 -9.35 1.53 -0.13
C GLY A 88 -8.06 0.71 0.06
N GLY A 89 -7.26 1.01 1.09
CA GLY A 89 -6.04 0.28 1.44
C GLY A 89 -4.76 0.82 0.79
N THR A 90 -3.64 0.12 1.00
CA THR A 90 -2.29 0.63 0.67
C THR A 90 -1.97 0.68 -0.83
N GLY A 91 -2.78 0.04 -1.68
CA GLY A 91 -2.60 0.06 -3.14
C GLY A 91 -2.87 1.43 -3.78
N ASN A 92 -3.45 2.35 -3.02
CA ASN A 92 -3.77 3.72 -3.42
C ASN A 92 -2.64 4.71 -3.08
N ILE A 93 -1.57 4.23 -2.42
CA ILE A 93 -0.46 5.04 -1.94
C ILE A 93 0.57 5.23 -3.05
N ALA A 94 0.92 6.48 -3.33
CA ALA A 94 1.97 6.90 -4.27
C ALA A 94 3.38 6.69 -3.70
N SER A 95 3.53 7.04 -2.42
CA SER A 95 4.77 6.96 -1.64
C SER A 95 4.39 6.96 -0.16
N SER A 96 5.21 6.34 0.68
CA SER A 96 5.09 6.43 2.14
C SER A 96 6.45 6.79 2.73
N GLY A 97 6.45 7.48 3.87
CA GLY A 97 7.68 7.83 4.56
C GLY A 97 7.46 8.17 6.03
N SER A 98 8.53 8.57 6.70
CA SER A 98 8.50 9.02 8.08
C SER A 98 9.16 10.39 8.24
N LEU A 99 8.70 11.18 9.22
CA LEU A 99 9.25 12.48 9.57
C LEU A 99 9.21 12.68 11.09
N ASP A 100 10.07 13.55 11.61
CA ASP A 100 10.21 13.72 13.06
C ASP A 100 9.06 14.51 13.71
N ASP A 101 8.35 15.35 12.94
CA ASP A 101 7.21 16.15 13.39
C ASP A 101 6.19 16.46 12.27
N ILE A 102 5.09 17.15 12.64
CA ILE A 102 4.00 17.62 11.74
C ILE A 102 4.12 19.15 11.54
N ASN A 103 5.32 19.72 11.51
CA ASN A 103 5.56 21.15 11.27
C ASN A 103 6.26 21.39 9.93
N TRP A 104 5.50 21.39 8.84
CA TRP A 104 6.05 21.49 7.49
C TRP A 104 5.93 22.92 6.94
N GLY A 105 7.08 23.58 6.70
CA GLY A 105 7.08 24.99 6.27
C GLY A 105 8.28 25.53 5.50
N SER A 106 9.46 24.89 5.52
CA SER A 106 10.66 25.49 4.90
C SER A 106 11.62 24.55 4.16
N SER A 107 11.37 23.23 4.16
CA SER A 107 12.28 22.26 3.51
C SER A 107 11.68 20.89 3.15
N ALA A 108 10.36 20.67 3.28
CA ALA A 108 9.78 19.34 3.11
C ALA A 108 9.49 18.98 1.63
N PRO A 109 9.86 17.77 1.16
CA PRO A 109 9.50 17.27 -0.15
C PRO A 109 8.09 16.61 -0.18
N GLN A 110 7.47 16.58 -1.37
CA GLN A 110 6.48 15.59 -1.85
C GLN A 110 4.95 15.79 -1.73
N LEU A 111 4.41 17.01 -1.68
CA LEU A 111 3.07 17.30 -2.24
C LEU A 111 3.20 18.27 -3.42
N CYS A 112 2.30 18.23 -4.40
CA CYS A 112 2.38 19.11 -5.57
C CYS A 112 2.04 20.55 -5.20
N ASN A 113 3.02 21.45 -5.37
CA ASN A 113 2.83 22.90 -5.26
C ASN A 113 2.62 23.48 -6.66
N LYS A 114 1.40 23.89 -7.01
CA LYS A 114 1.10 24.38 -8.37
C LYS A 114 1.88 25.62 -8.78
N PHE A 115 2.42 26.39 -7.82
CA PHE A 115 3.17 27.62 -8.08
C PHE A 115 4.68 27.38 -8.30
N THR A 116 5.18 26.19 -7.98
CA THR A 116 6.59 25.80 -8.21
C THR A 116 6.63 24.40 -8.78
N ASN A 117 7.17 24.24 -10.00
CA ASN A 117 7.27 22.92 -10.61
C ASN A 117 8.19 22.02 -9.76
N ASN A 118 7.61 21.08 -9.02
CA ASN A 118 8.31 20.15 -8.15
C ASN A 118 8.03 18.70 -8.58
N ALA A 119 8.91 17.76 -8.21
CA ALA A 119 8.79 16.35 -8.62
C ALA A 119 7.47 15.66 -8.16
N ALA A 120 6.79 16.24 -7.15
CA ALA A 120 5.50 15.76 -6.68
C ALA A 120 4.37 16.12 -7.67
N CYS A 121 4.50 17.25 -8.38
CA CYS A 121 3.58 17.64 -9.45
C CYS A 121 3.68 16.72 -10.67
N ASP A 122 4.89 16.25 -11.01
CA ASP A 122 5.08 15.24 -12.07
C ASP A 122 4.41 13.90 -11.73
N THR A 123 4.32 13.58 -10.44
CA THR A 123 3.72 12.35 -9.93
C THR A 123 2.28 12.53 -9.44
N GLN A 124 1.73 13.75 -9.56
CA GLN A 124 0.37 14.13 -9.20
C GLN A 124 0.00 13.85 -7.74
N ILE A 125 0.98 13.90 -6.83
CA ILE A 125 0.74 13.70 -5.40
C ILE A 125 0.07 14.95 -4.83
N LEU A 126 -1.19 14.85 -4.42
CA LEU A 126 -2.00 16.01 -4.01
C LEU A 126 -2.65 15.90 -2.63
N GLY A 127 -2.55 14.75 -1.98
CA GLY A 127 -2.99 14.63 -0.59
C GLY A 127 -2.19 13.60 0.17
N ARG A 128 -2.33 13.64 1.48
CA ARG A 128 -1.52 12.87 2.41
C ARG A 128 -2.38 12.42 3.57
N VAL A 129 -2.10 11.23 4.09
CA VAL A 129 -2.62 10.77 5.38
C VAL A 129 -1.45 10.56 6.31
N VAL A 130 -1.47 11.27 7.44
CA VAL A 130 -0.44 11.21 8.48
C VAL A 130 -0.96 10.37 9.64
N TYR A 131 -0.10 9.54 10.20
CA TYR A 131 -0.36 8.66 11.32
C TYR A 131 0.71 8.88 12.38
N ALA A 132 0.28 9.08 13.63
CA ALA A 132 1.20 9.24 14.75
C ALA A 132 0.57 8.65 16.01
N LEU A 133 1.36 7.93 16.81
CA LEU A 133 0.99 7.65 18.19
C LEU A 133 1.32 8.90 19.01
N VAL A 134 0.29 9.63 19.45
CA VAL A 134 0.43 10.87 20.20
C VAL A 134 0.36 10.58 21.68
N GLN A 135 1.42 10.90 22.41
CA GLN A 135 1.43 10.86 23.87
C GLN A 135 0.99 12.22 24.43
N PHE A 136 0.02 12.23 25.34
CA PHE A 136 -0.51 13.47 25.93
C PHE A 136 0.14 13.72 27.29
N PRO A 137 0.81 14.86 27.52
CA PRO A 137 1.58 15.10 28.74
C PRO A 137 0.71 15.37 29.99
N ALA A 138 -0.57 15.69 29.83
CA ALA A 138 -1.50 15.96 30.92
C ALA A 138 -2.90 15.39 30.62
N ALA A 139 -3.68 15.17 31.67
CA ALA A 139 -5.11 14.86 31.54
C ALA A 139 -5.90 16.12 31.18
N GLY A 140 -6.95 15.98 30.38
CA GLY A 140 -7.91 17.04 30.11
C GLY A 140 -8.21 17.24 28.63
N SER A 141 -8.94 18.32 28.35
CA SER A 141 -9.37 18.66 26.99
C SER A 141 -8.25 19.36 26.22
N TYR A 142 -7.88 18.79 25.09
CA TYR A 142 -6.98 19.38 24.10
C TYR A 142 -7.80 19.87 22.91
N SER A 143 -7.57 21.11 22.49
CA SER A 143 -8.08 21.62 21.22
C SER A 143 -6.95 21.67 20.20
N PHE A 144 -7.27 21.45 18.93
CA PHE A 144 -6.27 21.46 17.86
C PHE A 144 -6.48 22.68 16.97
N GLN A 145 -5.39 23.25 16.50
CA GLN A 145 -5.39 24.33 15.52
C GLN A 145 -4.38 23.97 14.43
N SER A 146 -4.64 24.39 13.20
CA SER A 146 -3.75 24.06 12.09
C SER A 146 -3.57 25.20 11.09
N TYR A 147 -2.31 25.48 10.75
CA TYR A 147 -1.98 26.12 9.48
C TYR A 147 -1.91 25.05 8.42
N HIS A 148 -2.72 25.19 7.38
CA HIS A 148 -2.83 24.25 6.30
C HIS A 148 -3.19 24.94 4.98
N ASP A 149 -2.83 24.27 3.90
CA ASP A 149 -3.27 24.56 2.52
C ASP A 149 -3.56 23.20 1.86
N ASP A 150 -4.81 22.77 1.64
CA ASP A 150 -6.08 23.51 1.72
C ASP A 150 -7.06 22.96 2.77
N GLU A 151 -7.13 21.64 2.97
CA GLU A 151 -8.13 21.03 3.86
C GLU A 151 -7.48 20.02 4.79
N VAL A 152 -7.95 19.98 6.04
CA VAL A 152 -7.46 19.02 7.03
C VAL A 152 -8.62 18.38 7.80
N LYS A 153 -8.53 17.08 8.07
CA LYS A 153 -9.40 16.36 9.03
C LYS A 153 -8.55 15.57 10.00
N VAL A 154 -8.91 15.60 11.27
CA VAL A 154 -8.22 14.90 12.34
C VAL A 154 -9.17 13.92 13.03
N ASP A 155 -8.74 12.67 13.16
CA ASP A 155 -9.41 11.63 13.93
C ASP A 155 -8.39 10.96 14.87
N PHE A 156 -8.86 10.41 15.98
CA PHE A 156 -8.10 9.54 16.86
C PHE A 156 -8.72 8.14 16.93
N SER A 157 -7.88 7.13 17.10
CA SER A 157 -8.29 5.79 17.53
C SER A 157 -8.05 5.63 19.03
N THR A 158 -9.07 5.11 19.72
CA THR A 158 -8.95 4.57 21.08
C THR A 158 -8.89 3.04 21.09
N LYS A 159 -8.92 2.41 19.92
CA LYS A 159 -8.92 0.95 19.73
C LYS A 159 -7.65 0.54 19.00
N PHE A 160 -6.59 0.38 19.77
CA PHE A 160 -5.26 0.00 19.30
C PHE A 160 -4.55 -0.83 20.39
N SER A 161 -3.52 -1.57 20.00
CA SER A 161 -2.62 -2.26 20.92
C SER A 161 -1.22 -2.39 20.30
N ALA A 162 -0.21 -2.61 21.14
CA ALA A 162 1.16 -2.87 20.69
C ALA A 162 1.22 -4.07 19.73
N ASP A 163 0.47 -5.14 20.02
CA ASP A 163 0.43 -6.37 19.21
C ASP A 163 -0.17 -6.14 17.81
N THR A 164 -1.01 -5.11 17.68
CA THR A 164 -1.64 -4.73 16.42
C THR A 164 -0.96 -3.55 15.72
N ALA A 165 0.18 -3.06 16.22
CA ALA A 165 0.84 -1.84 15.75
C ALA A 165 1.00 -1.79 14.22
N ALA A 166 1.39 -2.90 13.58
CA ALA A 166 1.52 -3.00 12.13
C ALA A 166 0.23 -2.66 11.34
N ASN A 167 -0.94 -2.76 11.97
CA ASN A 167 -2.25 -2.46 11.38
C ASN A 167 -2.71 -1.01 11.57
N TYR A 168 -1.84 -0.10 12.02
CA TYR A 168 -2.22 1.28 12.39
C TYR A 168 -3.09 2.02 11.36
N ARG A 169 -2.88 1.80 10.06
CA ARG A 169 -3.70 2.39 8.97
C ARG A 169 -5.18 2.03 9.06
N ASN A 170 -5.48 0.84 9.58
CA ASN A 170 -6.80 0.22 9.60
C ASN A 170 -7.40 0.14 11.02
N PHE A 171 -6.82 0.82 12.00
CA PHE A 171 -7.45 0.94 13.30
C PHE A 171 -8.83 1.61 13.20
N ASP A 172 -9.69 1.33 14.17
CA ASP A 172 -10.98 2.00 14.29
C ASP A 172 -10.75 3.42 14.83
N TYR A 173 -10.63 4.40 13.93
CA TYR A 173 -10.52 5.82 14.25
C TYR A 173 -11.87 6.40 14.68
N ASN A 174 -12.29 5.97 15.87
CA ASN A 174 -13.63 6.15 16.42
C ASN A 174 -13.87 7.52 17.09
N VAL A 175 -12.85 8.36 17.23
CA VAL A 175 -12.96 9.69 17.85
C VAL A 175 -12.67 10.77 16.81
N PRO A 176 -13.69 11.26 16.08
CA PRO A 176 -13.51 12.40 15.18
C PRO A 176 -13.24 13.66 16.01
N VAL A 177 -12.19 14.41 15.68
CA VAL A 177 -11.93 15.71 16.29
C VAL A 177 -12.63 16.78 15.49
N GLY A 178 -12.37 16.86 14.18
CA GLY A 178 -13.00 17.85 13.31
C GLY A 178 -12.28 18.02 11.99
N ALA A 179 -12.79 18.91 11.16
CA ALA A 179 -12.20 19.28 9.87
C ALA A 179 -12.20 20.79 9.67
N LEU A 180 -11.17 21.29 8.99
CA LEU A 180 -11.12 22.65 8.46
C LEU A 180 -11.16 22.58 6.93
N SER A 181 -11.94 23.48 6.36
CA SER A 181 -11.98 23.75 4.93
C SER A 181 -11.19 25.02 4.63
N ASP A 182 -10.70 25.09 3.39
CA ASP A 182 -10.02 26.24 2.79
C ASP A 182 -8.65 26.58 3.40
N TYR A 183 -7.74 27.05 2.54
CA TYR A 183 -6.39 27.41 2.95
C TYR A 183 -6.37 28.50 4.06
N THR A 184 -5.27 28.50 4.80
CA THR A 184 -5.00 29.47 5.87
C THR A 184 -3.70 30.21 5.57
N SER A 185 -3.58 31.51 5.85
CA SER A 185 -2.31 32.19 5.58
C SER A 185 -1.20 31.73 6.55
N GLU A 186 0.04 31.62 6.06
CA GLU A 186 1.22 31.31 6.89
C GLU A 186 1.53 32.37 7.97
N SER A 187 0.85 33.51 7.90
CA SER A 187 0.89 34.60 8.88
C SER A 187 -0.53 34.94 9.32
N GLY A 188 -0.82 34.88 10.63
CA GLY A 188 -2.15 35.19 11.17
C GLY A 188 -2.50 34.41 12.45
N ASN A 189 -3.79 34.40 12.81
CA ASN A 189 -4.30 33.54 13.87
C ASN A 189 -4.56 32.13 13.32
N ILE A 190 -4.07 31.10 14.02
CA ILE A 190 -4.22 29.71 13.62
C ILE A 190 -5.68 29.28 13.84
N PRO A 191 -6.43 28.86 12.82
CA PRO A 191 -7.81 28.47 13.00
C PRO A 191 -7.92 27.19 13.82
N SER A 192 -8.95 27.14 14.67
CA SER A 192 -9.26 25.98 15.51
C SER A 192 -10.00 24.93 14.69
N ILE A 193 -9.48 23.71 14.72
CA ILE A 193 -10.21 22.54 14.22
C ILE A 193 -11.44 22.35 15.12
N PRO A 194 -12.66 22.30 14.56
CA PRO A 194 -13.89 22.28 15.37
C PRO A 194 -14.03 20.96 16.13
N GLY A 195 -13.61 20.96 17.39
CA GLY A 195 -13.77 19.85 18.33
C GLY A 195 -12.61 19.78 19.32
N ASN A 196 -12.75 18.88 20.29
CA ASN A 196 -11.77 18.67 21.33
C ASN A 196 -11.48 17.18 21.45
N PHE A 197 -10.26 16.85 21.86
CA PHE A 197 -9.90 15.51 22.27
C PHE A 197 -9.66 15.49 23.78
N TYR A 198 -10.24 14.54 24.49
CA TYR A 198 -10.07 14.41 25.93
C TYR A 198 -9.06 13.30 26.25
N ALA A 199 -7.89 13.69 26.75
CA ALA A 199 -6.91 12.75 27.27
C ALA A 199 -7.27 12.38 28.73
N GLN A 200 -7.53 11.10 28.99
CA GLN A 200 -8.01 10.62 30.29
C GLN A 200 -7.00 10.85 31.43
N GLN A 201 -5.70 10.68 31.15
CA GLN A 201 -4.64 10.81 32.14
C GLN A 201 -3.31 11.25 31.50
N PRO A 202 -2.34 11.79 32.27
CA PRO A 202 -1.00 12.08 31.76
C PRO A 202 -0.36 10.82 31.14
N SER A 203 0.47 11.01 30.12
CA SER A 203 1.15 9.94 29.37
C SER A 203 0.22 8.95 28.64
N SER A 204 -1.08 9.23 28.53
CA SER A 204 -1.98 8.46 27.65
C SER A 204 -1.54 8.63 26.20
N CYS A 205 -1.55 7.55 25.42
CA CYS A 205 -1.30 7.62 24.00
C CYS A 205 -2.58 7.40 23.20
N TYR A 206 -2.68 8.00 22.02
CA TYR A 206 -3.74 7.68 21.07
C TYR A 206 -3.18 7.75 19.67
N VAL A 207 -3.64 6.86 18.78
CA VAL A 207 -3.20 6.93 17.39
C VAL A 207 -4.00 8.01 16.69
N MET A 208 -3.34 9.07 16.29
CA MET A 208 -3.88 10.17 15.48
C MET A 208 -3.79 9.81 14.01
N ARG A 209 -4.83 10.17 13.25
CA ARG A 209 -4.84 10.18 11.79
C ARG A 209 -5.24 11.57 11.31
N VAL A 210 -4.41 12.12 10.43
CA VAL A 210 -4.62 13.44 9.82
C VAL A 210 -4.74 13.26 8.32
N TYR A 211 -5.91 13.51 7.77
CA TYR A 211 -6.09 13.68 6.34
C TYR A 211 -5.73 15.11 5.98
N TRP A 212 -4.80 15.29 5.05
CA TRP A 212 -4.41 16.59 4.52
C TRP A 212 -4.53 16.57 3.00
N ASN A 213 -5.43 17.39 2.48
CA ASN A 213 -5.64 17.52 1.04
C ASN A 213 -5.18 18.90 0.59
N ASN A 214 -4.31 18.96 -0.42
CA ASN A 214 -3.90 20.20 -1.04
C ASN A 214 -4.55 20.31 -2.43
N ARG A 215 -5.48 21.26 -2.62
CA ARG A 215 -6.13 21.50 -3.92
C ARG A 215 -5.25 22.36 -4.83
N GLY A 216 -4.10 22.80 -4.33
CA GLY A 216 -2.96 23.35 -5.04
C GLY A 216 -2.60 24.71 -4.48
N GLY A 217 -1.33 24.92 -4.17
CA GLY A 217 -0.93 26.12 -3.45
C GLY A 217 0.43 25.93 -2.82
N VAL A 218 0.73 26.64 -1.75
CA VAL A 218 1.96 26.43 -0.99
C VAL A 218 1.75 25.26 -0.05
N ASN A 219 2.58 24.22 -0.13
CA ASN A 219 2.43 23.08 0.79
C ASN A 219 2.93 23.43 2.19
N PHE A 220 2.01 23.63 3.12
CA PHE A 220 2.34 23.60 4.54
C PHE A 220 1.21 22.94 5.31
N LEU A 221 1.60 22.14 6.30
CA LEU A 221 0.73 21.69 7.36
C LEU A 221 1.53 21.80 8.66
N ARG A 222 1.00 22.59 9.58
CA ARG A 222 1.52 22.76 10.93
C ARG A 222 0.38 22.52 11.88
N MET A 223 0.56 21.60 12.83
CA MET A 223 -0.44 21.32 13.86
C MET A 223 0.06 21.78 15.22
N GLN A 224 -0.81 22.53 15.90
CA GLN A 224 -0.61 22.87 17.31
C GLN A 224 -1.78 22.31 18.13
N TRP A 225 -1.49 22.05 19.39
CA TRP A 225 -2.54 21.83 20.38
C TRP A 225 -2.62 23.03 21.33
N THR A 226 -3.78 23.19 21.95
CA THR A 226 -3.90 23.93 23.20
C THR A 226 -4.07 22.90 24.30
N LYS A 227 -3.13 22.90 25.25
CA LYS A 227 -3.19 22.04 26.42
C LYS A 227 -4.34 22.47 27.36
N PRO A 228 -4.74 21.60 28.30
CA PRO A 228 -5.74 21.93 29.31
C PRO A 228 -5.42 23.17 30.15
N ASP A 229 -4.14 23.51 30.29
CA ASP A 229 -3.64 24.72 30.99
C ASP A 229 -3.73 26.01 30.13
N GLY A 230 -4.22 25.92 28.90
CA GLY A 230 -4.34 27.03 27.96
C GLY A 230 -3.07 27.31 27.15
N THR A 231 -1.96 26.62 27.40
CA THR A 231 -0.72 26.77 26.66
C THR A 231 -0.89 26.27 25.23
N LYS A 232 -0.52 27.11 24.26
CA LYS A 232 -0.51 26.77 22.83
C LYS A 232 0.91 26.49 22.37
N GLU A 233 1.12 25.36 21.72
CA GLU A 233 2.41 24.98 21.14
C GLU A 233 2.21 24.03 19.96
N ILE A 234 3.15 24.07 19.00
CA ILE A 234 3.28 23.01 17.99
C ILE A 234 3.42 21.69 18.72
N ILE A 235 2.72 20.65 18.27
CA ILE A 235 2.79 19.34 18.93
C ILE A 235 4.26 18.90 18.96
N PRO A 236 4.90 18.78 20.14
CA PRO A 236 6.33 18.54 20.21
C PRO A 236 6.67 17.17 19.62
N ALA A 237 7.77 17.06 18.86
CA ALA A 237 8.26 15.79 18.31
C ALA A 237 8.36 14.69 19.39
N ALA A 238 8.80 15.03 20.60
CA ALA A 238 8.88 14.11 21.74
C ALA A 238 7.53 13.46 22.14
N GLN A 239 6.40 14.02 21.71
CA GLN A 239 5.05 13.50 21.95
C GLN A 239 4.50 12.71 20.75
N LEU A 240 5.27 12.58 19.67
CA LEU A 240 4.90 11.86 18.45
C LEU A 240 5.79 10.63 18.29
N ARG A 241 5.17 9.47 18.10
CA ARG A 241 5.85 8.18 17.97
C ARG A 241 5.31 7.39 16.79
N ASP A 242 6.14 6.49 16.26
CA ASP A 242 5.76 5.62 15.16
C ASP A 242 4.66 4.64 15.61
N PRO A 243 3.43 4.72 15.08
CA PRO A 243 2.35 3.84 15.48
C PRO A 243 2.47 2.41 14.92
N SER A 244 3.38 2.16 13.97
CA SER A 244 3.63 0.84 13.37
C SER A 244 4.51 -0.08 14.21
N LEU A 245 5.25 0.50 15.16
CA LEU A 245 6.21 -0.19 16.01
C LEU A 245 5.59 -0.57 17.37
N PRO A 246 5.52 -1.85 17.75
CA PRO A 246 5.00 -2.28 19.05
C PRO A 246 5.69 -1.59 20.25
N GLU A 247 7.00 -1.34 20.17
CA GLU A 247 7.79 -0.69 21.21
C GLU A 247 7.38 0.77 21.48
N SER A 248 6.79 1.46 20.51
CA SER A 248 6.29 2.84 20.68
C SER A 248 5.22 2.95 21.75
N TYR A 249 4.51 1.85 22.03
CA TYR A 249 3.39 1.77 22.96
C TYR A 249 3.83 1.53 24.42
N ALA A 250 5.10 1.17 24.65
CA ALA A 250 5.60 0.73 25.96
C ALA A 250 5.52 1.80 27.07
N SER A 251 5.38 3.08 26.72
CA SER A 251 5.25 4.20 27.68
C SER A 251 3.85 4.80 27.74
N CYS A 252 2.88 4.15 27.11
CA CYS A 252 1.51 4.66 27.00
C CYS A 252 0.67 4.22 28.18
N ALA A 253 0.14 5.18 28.93
CA ALA A 253 -0.60 4.93 30.17
C ALA A 253 -1.96 4.22 29.97
N ASN A 254 -2.43 4.05 28.72
CA ASN A 254 -3.77 3.53 28.40
C ASN A 254 -3.77 2.25 27.53
N VAL A 255 -2.63 1.56 27.37
CA VAL A 255 -2.63 0.15 26.93
C VAL A 255 -3.18 -0.68 28.11
N ALA A 256 -4.16 -1.57 27.88
CA ALA A 256 -4.99 -2.15 28.96
C ALA A 256 -4.18 -2.94 30.03
N THR A 257 -4.65 -2.89 31.27
CA THR A 257 -4.16 -3.69 32.42
C THR A 257 -4.91 -5.03 32.48
N ASP A 258 -4.49 -5.99 33.32
CA ASP A 258 -5.29 -7.18 33.65
C ASP A 258 -5.33 -7.29 35.17
N LEU A 259 -6.27 -6.59 35.80
CA LEU A 259 -6.36 -6.54 37.25
C LEU A 259 -7.21 -7.69 37.74
N GLY A 260 -6.84 -8.30 38.86
CA GLY A 260 -7.65 -9.35 39.46
C GLY A 260 -7.84 -9.17 40.95
N VAL A 261 -8.97 -9.67 41.45
CA VAL A 261 -9.38 -9.62 42.86
C VAL A 261 -9.71 -11.02 43.35
N ALA A 262 -9.21 -11.37 44.54
CA ALA A 262 -9.62 -12.57 45.26
C ALA A 262 -9.91 -12.25 46.71
N LYS A 263 -11.14 -12.56 47.14
CA LYS A 263 -11.60 -12.33 48.49
C LYS A 263 -11.72 -13.64 49.24
N THR A 264 -11.07 -13.74 50.40
CA THR A 264 -10.99 -14.99 51.17
C THR A 264 -11.30 -14.77 52.64
N ALA A 265 -12.04 -15.70 53.23
CA ALA A 265 -12.36 -15.77 54.66
C ALA A 265 -12.39 -17.23 55.12
N PRO A 266 -12.27 -17.52 56.42
CA PRO A 266 -12.59 -18.83 56.98
C PRO A 266 -13.99 -19.30 56.55
N ALA A 267 -14.13 -20.56 56.16
CA ALA A 267 -15.41 -21.14 55.72
C ALA A 267 -16.49 -21.10 56.81
N THR A 268 -16.08 -21.09 58.08
CA THR A 268 -16.97 -21.00 59.24
C THR A 268 -16.55 -19.90 60.20
N PHE A 269 -17.51 -19.36 60.95
CA PHE A 269 -17.30 -18.43 62.05
C PHE A 269 -18.09 -18.83 63.31
N THR A 270 -17.71 -18.24 64.44
CA THR A 270 -18.45 -18.32 65.71
C THR A 270 -19.25 -17.04 65.91
N PRO A 271 -20.59 -17.09 66.09
CA PRO A 271 -21.40 -15.89 66.29
C PRO A 271 -20.93 -15.03 67.48
N GLY A 272 -20.88 -13.71 67.29
CA GLY A 272 -20.33 -12.78 68.29
C GLY A 272 -18.81 -12.78 68.39
N GLY A 273 -18.13 -13.70 67.69
CA GLY A 273 -16.68 -13.84 67.67
C GLY A 273 -16.01 -12.99 66.60
N ALA A 274 -14.68 -12.93 66.66
CA ALA A 274 -13.86 -12.28 65.65
C ALA A 274 -13.78 -13.12 64.37
N LEU A 275 -13.75 -12.44 63.22
CA LEU A 275 -13.52 -13.01 61.90
C LEU A 275 -12.52 -12.10 61.17
N SER A 276 -11.55 -12.70 60.47
CA SER A 276 -10.64 -11.96 59.59
C SER A 276 -10.87 -12.42 58.16
N TYR A 277 -10.98 -11.48 57.23
CA TYR A 277 -11.01 -11.76 55.79
C TYR A 277 -10.04 -10.85 55.06
N SER A 278 -9.57 -11.30 53.90
CA SER A 278 -8.62 -10.57 53.08
C SER A 278 -9.11 -10.42 51.64
N ILE A 279 -8.68 -9.35 50.98
CA ILE A 279 -8.85 -9.09 49.56
C ILE A 279 -7.45 -8.98 48.96
N LYS A 280 -7.10 -9.89 48.05
CA LYS A 280 -5.88 -9.79 47.25
C LYS A 280 -6.18 -9.10 45.93
N VAL A 281 -5.30 -8.20 45.49
CA VAL A 281 -5.36 -7.48 44.23
C VAL A 281 -4.04 -7.64 43.47
N TRP A 282 -4.09 -7.97 42.18
CA TRP A 282 -2.90 -8.14 41.34
C TRP A 282 -3.10 -7.54 39.95
N ASN A 283 -2.02 -7.48 39.17
CA ASN A 283 -2.03 -7.06 37.79
C ASN A 283 -1.19 -8.03 36.95
N TYR A 284 -1.81 -8.79 36.06
CA TYR A 284 -1.14 -9.67 35.08
C TYR A 284 -1.05 -9.05 33.68
N GLY A 285 -1.46 -7.78 33.55
CA GLY A 285 -1.50 -7.09 32.27
C GLY A 285 -0.11 -6.71 31.80
N PRO A 286 0.05 -6.30 30.54
CA PRO A 286 1.36 -5.93 29.98
C PRO A 286 1.96 -4.66 30.59
N VAL A 287 1.18 -3.87 31.34
CA VAL A 287 1.62 -2.59 31.91
C VAL A 287 1.28 -2.50 33.39
N ALA A 288 2.16 -1.87 34.18
CA ALA A 288 1.88 -1.52 35.57
C ALA A 288 0.74 -0.49 35.64
N THR A 289 -0.01 -0.48 36.74
CA THR A 289 -1.07 0.51 36.99
C THR A 289 -0.85 1.26 38.30
N SER A 290 -1.48 2.42 38.46
CA SER A 290 -1.63 3.07 39.76
C SER A 290 -2.97 3.79 39.85
N GLY A 291 -3.49 3.97 41.07
CA GLY A 291 -4.77 4.63 41.28
C GLY A 291 -6.00 3.77 40.96
N ALA A 292 -5.85 2.45 40.79
CA ALA A 292 -7.00 1.57 40.60
C ALA A 292 -7.89 1.58 41.84
N THR A 293 -9.20 1.62 41.65
CA THR A 293 -10.17 1.74 42.74
C THR A 293 -10.78 0.39 43.05
N LEU A 294 -10.50 -0.13 44.24
CA LEU A 294 -11.14 -1.30 44.83
C LEU A 294 -12.26 -0.84 45.77
N ALA A 295 -13.44 -1.46 45.65
CA ALA A 295 -14.60 -1.21 46.50
C ALA A 295 -15.00 -2.47 47.27
N ASP A 296 -15.34 -2.31 48.55
CA ASP A 296 -15.83 -3.38 49.43
C ASP A 296 -16.90 -2.82 50.38
N THR A 297 -18.13 -3.34 50.34
CA THR A 297 -19.22 -2.86 51.22
C THR A 297 -19.48 -3.89 52.32
N LEU A 298 -19.21 -3.53 53.58
CA LEU A 298 -19.42 -4.41 54.72
C LEU A 298 -20.91 -4.78 54.86
N PRO A 299 -21.25 -6.08 55.00
CA PRO A 299 -22.62 -6.49 55.29
C PRO A 299 -22.99 -6.14 56.74
N SER A 300 -24.28 -5.94 57.01
CA SER A 300 -24.79 -5.59 58.35
C SER A 300 -24.54 -6.66 59.43
N THR A 301 -24.16 -7.87 59.03
CA THR A 301 -23.84 -9.00 59.93
C THR A 301 -22.45 -8.91 60.55
N VAL A 302 -21.65 -7.90 60.20
CA VAL A 302 -20.31 -7.70 60.76
C VAL A 302 -20.08 -6.25 61.15
N THR A 303 -19.29 -6.03 62.19
CA THR A 303 -18.81 -4.72 62.61
C THR A 303 -17.29 -4.71 62.54
N LEU A 304 -16.70 -3.65 61.99
CA LEU A 304 -15.26 -3.56 61.79
C LEU A 304 -14.50 -3.29 63.11
N ASN A 305 -13.40 -4.02 63.32
CA ASN A 305 -12.50 -3.88 64.47
C ASN A 305 -11.23 -3.10 64.04
N GLY A 306 -11.38 -1.79 63.79
CA GLY A 306 -10.29 -0.92 63.37
C GLY A 306 -10.12 -0.80 61.85
N GLN A 307 -9.28 0.12 61.40
CA GLN A 307 -9.12 0.40 59.96
C GLN A 307 -8.50 -0.80 59.21
N PRO A 308 -8.93 -1.12 57.98
CA PRO A 308 -8.33 -2.18 57.17
C PRO A 308 -6.86 -1.88 56.88
N THR A 309 -6.01 -2.91 56.93
CA THR A 309 -4.58 -2.76 56.66
C THR A 309 -4.26 -3.20 55.23
N CYS A 310 -3.50 -2.40 54.50
CA CYS A 310 -2.94 -2.80 53.21
C CYS A 310 -1.50 -3.29 53.39
N THR A 311 -1.17 -4.45 52.84
CA THR A 311 0.16 -5.05 52.86
C THR A 311 0.61 -5.31 51.42
N PRO A 312 1.65 -4.61 50.93
CA PRO A 312 2.20 -4.86 49.61
C PRO A 312 3.10 -6.09 49.60
N SER A 313 3.19 -6.76 48.45
CA SER A 313 4.18 -7.78 48.11
C SER A 313 5.01 -7.32 46.92
N GLY A 314 6.30 -7.67 46.89
CA GLY A 314 7.22 -7.26 45.84
C GLY A 314 7.43 -5.74 45.80
N ALA A 315 7.35 -5.16 44.61
CA ALA A 315 7.45 -3.73 44.31
C ALA A 315 6.08 -3.03 44.28
N ALA A 316 4.98 -3.71 44.62
CA ALA A 316 3.68 -3.07 44.76
C ALA A 316 3.69 -2.06 45.92
N THR A 317 2.87 -1.01 45.83
CA THR A 317 2.70 -0.03 46.91
C THR A 317 1.23 0.19 47.24
N CYS A 318 0.95 0.37 48.52
CA CYS A 318 -0.36 0.79 49.01
C CYS A 318 -0.51 2.31 48.89
N ASP A 319 -1.72 2.78 48.65
CA ASP A 319 -2.06 4.19 48.74
C ASP A 319 -3.14 4.39 49.83
N SER A 320 -4.31 4.92 49.48
CA SER A 320 -5.30 5.37 50.44
C SER A 320 -6.39 4.32 50.70
N VAL A 321 -6.87 4.29 51.95
CA VAL A 321 -8.05 3.51 52.38
C VAL A 321 -9.01 4.48 53.03
N SER A 322 -10.23 4.54 52.50
CA SER A 322 -11.28 5.46 52.96
C SER A 322 -12.63 4.74 53.02
N ASN A 323 -13.61 5.34 53.69
CA ASN A 323 -14.96 4.80 53.75
C ASN A 323 -16.04 5.87 53.80
N SER A 324 -17.23 5.49 53.36
CA SER A 324 -18.49 6.21 53.57
C SER A 324 -19.47 5.24 54.24
N GLY A 325 -19.55 5.30 55.57
CA GLY A 325 -20.29 4.32 56.36
C GLY A 325 -19.71 2.91 56.21
N SER A 326 -20.53 1.97 55.72
CA SER A 326 -20.12 0.57 55.48
C SER A 326 -19.41 0.35 54.13
N ALA A 327 -19.44 1.33 53.23
CA ALA A 327 -18.78 1.25 51.93
C ALA A 327 -17.32 1.69 52.05
N TRP A 328 -16.39 0.78 51.79
CA TRP A 328 -14.95 1.02 51.79
C TRP A 328 -14.43 1.17 50.36
N THR A 329 -13.58 2.17 50.18
CA THR A 329 -12.89 2.45 48.94
C THR A 329 -11.39 2.45 49.21
N MET A 330 -10.67 1.61 48.48
CA MET A 330 -9.23 1.45 48.57
C MET A 330 -8.63 1.82 47.22
N ILE A 331 -7.67 2.74 47.23
CA ILE A 331 -6.91 3.13 46.04
C ILE A 331 -5.58 2.37 46.06
N THR A 332 -5.21 1.76 44.94
CA THR A 332 -3.89 1.14 44.80
C THR A 332 -2.84 2.21 44.64
N GLY A 333 -1.66 2.00 45.23
CA GLY A 333 -0.45 2.70 44.79
C GLY A 333 0.00 2.13 43.44
N VAL A 334 1.30 2.01 43.23
CA VAL A 334 1.85 1.32 42.06
C VAL A 334 1.58 -0.17 42.19
N LEU A 335 0.96 -0.76 41.17
CA LEU A 335 0.72 -2.19 41.04
C LEU A 335 1.43 -2.69 39.76
N PRO A 336 2.68 -3.16 39.89
CA PRO A 336 3.47 -3.69 38.79
C PRO A 336 2.83 -4.91 38.13
N VAL A 337 3.31 -5.24 36.92
CA VAL A 337 3.01 -6.52 36.27
C VAL A 337 3.61 -7.64 37.09
N ASN A 338 2.78 -8.57 37.55
CA ASN A 338 3.26 -9.72 38.31
C ASN A 338 3.90 -10.73 37.36
N SER A 339 5.23 -10.80 37.40
CA SER A 339 6.06 -11.66 36.56
C SER A 339 6.11 -13.14 36.96
N SER A 340 5.43 -13.53 38.04
CA SER A 340 5.36 -14.94 38.46
C SER A 340 4.37 -15.68 37.56
N ALA A 341 4.89 -16.57 36.70
CA ALA A 341 4.11 -17.41 35.80
C ALA A 341 2.90 -18.06 36.52
N GLY A 342 1.72 -17.51 36.26
CA GLY A 342 0.46 -17.92 36.87
C GLY A 342 -0.69 -17.61 35.93
N ASN A 343 -1.77 -18.37 36.05
CA ASN A 343 -2.99 -18.13 35.31
C ASN A 343 -3.57 -16.75 35.71
N PRO A 344 -3.86 -15.84 34.76
CA PRO A 344 -4.44 -14.53 35.04
C PRO A 344 -5.71 -14.56 35.90
N ALA A 345 -6.44 -15.67 35.88
CA ALA A 345 -7.66 -15.92 36.66
C ALA A 345 -7.41 -16.39 38.10
N THR A 346 -6.17 -16.58 38.54
CA THR A 346 -5.82 -17.08 39.88
C THR A 346 -5.00 -16.09 40.68
N ALA A 347 -5.33 -15.94 41.96
CA ALA A 347 -4.63 -15.03 42.84
C ALA A 347 -3.15 -15.46 43.01
N PRO A 348 -2.17 -14.56 42.81
CA PRO A 348 -0.76 -14.90 42.92
C PRO A 348 -0.38 -15.31 44.33
N THR A 349 0.53 -16.27 44.46
CA THR A 349 1.16 -16.66 45.73
C THR A 349 2.52 -16.02 45.94
N GLN A 350 3.14 -15.50 44.87
CA GLN A 350 4.45 -14.84 44.84
C GLN A 350 4.43 -13.60 43.92
N GLY A 351 5.46 -12.76 43.98
CA GLY A 351 5.58 -11.57 43.13
C GLY A 351 4.81 -10.35 43.63
N ASP A 352 4.39 -9.49 42.70
CA ASP A 352 3.77 -8.19 42.96
C ASP A 352 2.25 -8.29 43.12
N TYR A 353 1.75 -7.93 44.30
CA TYR A 353 0.31 -7.86 44.59
C TYR A 353 0.06 -7.07 45.88
N LEU A 354 -1.20 -6.66 46.10
CA LEU A 354 -1.65 -6.03 47.34
C LEU A 354 -2.58 -6.97 48.11
N THR A 355 -2.50 -6.96 49.43
CA THR A 355 -3.47 -7.64 50.30
C THR A 355 -4.08 -6.64 51.28
N TYR A 356 -5.40 -6.48 51.21
CA TYR A 356 -6.19 -5.70 52.17
C TYR A 356 -6.80 -6.66 53.19
N THR A 357 -6.51 -6.47 54.47
CA THR A 357 -7.01 -7.31 55.56
C THR A 357 -8.03 -6.55 56.41
N PHE A 358 -9.18 -7.18 56.61
CA PHE A 358 -10.29 -6.69 57.41
C PHE A 358 -10.47 -7.60 58.62
N ASN A 359 -10.42 -7.01 59.82
CA ASN A 359 -10.75 -7.70 61.05
C ASN A 359 -12.11 -7.21 61.51
N VAL A 360 -13.06 -8.12 61.67
CA VAL A 360 -14.45 -7.80 62.03
C VAL A 360 -14.91 -8.63 63.23
N THR A 361 -15.90 -8.13 63.95
CA THR A 361 -16.69 -8.90 64.90
C THR A 361 -18.00 -9.30 64.21
N THR A 362 -18.33 -10.58 64.26
CA THR A 362 -19.57 -11.10 63.69
C THR A 362 -20.74 -10.80 64.62
N SER A 363 -21.94 -10.57 64.07
CA SER A 363 -23.16 -10.44 64.89
C SER A 363 -23.40 -11.73 65.69
N ALA A 364 -23.89 -11.59 66.93
CA ALA A 364 -24.24 -12.72 67.79
C ALA A 364 -25.38 -13.59 67.23
N THR A 365 -26.16 -13.05 66.28
CA THR A 365 -27.26 -13.76 65.63
C THR A 365 -26.94 -14.16 64.19
N ALA A 366 -25.78 -13.78 63.63
CA ALA A 366 -25.45 -14.12 62.25
C ALA A 366 -25.39 -15.64 62.05
N GLN A 367 -26.06 -16.11 60.99
CA GLN A 367 -25.99 -17.48 60.50
C GLN A 367 -25.10 -17.60 59.26
N SER A 368 -24.98 -16.52 58.49
CA SER A 368 -24.12 -16.44 57.31
C SER A 368 -23.56 -15.05 57.13
N ILE A 369 -22.39 -14.95 56.51
CA ILE A 369 -21.77 -13.70 56.07
C ILE A 369 -21.44 -13.87 54.59
N SER A 370 -21.91 -12.96 53.75
CA SER A 370 -21.54 -12.87 52.34
C SER A 370 -21.03 -11.46 52.07
N ASN A 371 -19.88 -11.35 51.41
CA ASN A 371 -19.28 -10.06 51.09
C ASN A 371 -18.57 -10.09 49.74
N THR A 372 -18.72 -9.04 48.94
CA THR A 372 -18.20 -8.94 47.58
C THR A 372 -17.30 -7.71 47.46
N ALA A 373 -16.10 -7.91 46.93
CA ALA A 373 -15.20 -6.82 46.54
C ALA A 373 -15.13 -6.72 45.02
N THR A 374 -15.01 -5.50 44.50
CA THR A 374 -14.92 -5.21 43.06
C THR A 374 -13.83 -4.19 42.77
N ILE A 375 -13.06 -4.37 41.70
CA ILE A 375 -12.08 -3.37 41.22
C ILE A 375 -12.50 -2.84 39.84
N THR A 376 -12.22 -1.56 39.57
CA THR A 376 -12.56 -0.91 38.29
C THR A 376 -11.32 -0.37 37.57
N SER A 377 -11.05 -0.85 36.35
CA SER A 377 -10.02 -0.34 35.43
C SER A 377 -10.31 -0.73 33.95
N ASN A 378 -9.47 -0.27 33.01
CA ASN A 378 -9.44 -0.76 31.62
C ASN A 378 -8.69 -2.10 31.60
N ASP A 379 -9.44 -3.20 31.44
CA ASP A 379 -9.02 -4.55 31.82
C ASP A 379 -9.09 -5.55 30.64
N LEU A 380 -8.05 -6.38 30.46
CA LEU A 380 -7.99 -7.46 29.47
C LEU A 380 -8.78 -8.70 29.88
N ASN A 381 -9.07 -8.88 31.16
CA ASN A 381 -9.80 -10.01 31.72
C ASN A 381 -10.83 -9.52 32.77
N PRO A 382 -11.98 -8.98 32.37
CA PRO A 382 -12.95 -8.46 33.33
C PRO A 382 -13.55 -9.50 34.30
N ASP A 383 -13.33 -10.80 34.10
CA ASP A 383 -13.97 -11.88 34.87
C ASP A 383 -13.39 -12.03 36.29
N ASN A 384 -12.14 -11.62 36.51
CA ASN A 384 -11.46 -11.68 37.81
C ASN A 384 -11.60 -10.36 38.61
N ASN A 385 -12.37 -9.38 38.12
CA ASN A 385 -12.53 -8.06 38.76
C ASN A 385 -13.51 -8.01 39.93
N SER A 386 -14.16 -9.12 40.24
CA SER A 386 -15.07 -9.25 41.36
C SER A 386 -14.79 -10.56 42.11
N SER A 387 -14.85 -10.51 43.43
CA SER A 387 -14.72 -11.71 44.24
C SER A 387 -15.62 -11.66 45.46
N THR A 388 -16.40 -12.73 45.63
CA THR A 388 -17.33 -12.90 46.76
C THR A 388 -16.82 -13.98 47.69
N MET A 389 -16.71 -13.65 48.98
CA MET A 389 -16.50 -14.62 50.05
C MET A 389 -17.84 -14.97 50.69
N THR A 390 -17.97 -16.22 51.18
CA THR A 390 -19.04 -16.60 52.10
C THR A 390 -18.45 -17.31 53.32
N SER A 391 -19.02 -17.07 54.50
CA SER A 391 -18.65 -17.72 55.76
C SER A 391 -19.91 -18.07 56.52
N GLN A 392 -19.96 -19.26 57.10
CA GLN A 392 -21.18 -19.82 57.69
C GLN A 392 -21.04 -20.06 59.20
N ASN A 393 -22.14 -20.08 59.96
CA ASN A 393 -22.09 -20.40 61.38
C ASN A 393 -21.69 -21.88 61.59
N GLY A 394 -20.52 -22.11 62.20
CA GLY A 394 -19.96 -23.45 62.35
C GLY A 394 -20.75 -24.41 63.25
N GLY A 395 -21.64 -23.89 64.11
CA GLY A 395 -22.46 -24.70 65.03
C GLY A 395 -23.87 -25.01 64.54
N LYS A 396 -24.18 -24.74 63.26
CA LYS A 396 -25.52 -24.86 62.67
C LYS A 396 -25.46 -25.53 61.30
N ALA A 397 -26.63 -25.94 60.79
CA ALA A 397 -26.73 -26.32 59.39
C ALA A 397 -26.52 -25.07 58.51
N SER A 398 -25.70 -25.20 57.47
CA SER A 398 -25.37 -24.09 56.58
C SER A 398 -25.25 -24.54 55.13
N VAL A 399 -25.43 -23.60 54.20
CA VAL A 399 -25.37 -23.87 52.77
C VAL A 399 -24.29 -23.02 52.10
N THR A 400 -23.51 -23.66 51.22
CA THR A 400 -22.63 -22.98 50.26
C THR A 400 -23.07 -23.31 48.85
N LYS A 401 -22.78 -22.40 47.93
CA LYS A 401 -23.17 -22.51 46.53
C LYS A 401 -21.98 -22.18 45.64
N THR A 402 -21.71 -23.06 44.69
CA THR A 402 -20.63 -22.90 43.71
C THR A 402 -21.16 -23.11 42.30
N GLY A 403 -20.64 -22.36 41.35
CA GLY A 403 -21.05 -22.40 39.95
C GLY A 403 -20.00 -21.76 39.06
N PRO A 404 -20.13 -21.90 37.73
CA PRO A 404 -19.21 -21.28 36.78
C PRO A 404 -19.28 -19.75 36.87
N ALA A 405 -18.13 -19.09 36.70
CA ALA A 405 -18.04 -17.64 36.66
C ALA A 405 -18.68 -17.05 35.39
N LYS A 406 -18.62 -17.79 34.26
CA LYS A 406 -19.17 -17.39 32.96
C LYS A 406 -19.79 -18.60 32.25
N VAL A 407 -20.89 -18.38 31.53
CA VAL A 407 -21.60 -19.40 30.72
C VAL A 407 -22.10 -18.81 29.41
N ALA A 408 -22.20 -19.66 28.38
CA ALA A 408 -22.82 -19.29 27.11
C ALA A 408 -24.36 -19.24 27.23
N LEU A 409 -24.96 -18.27 26.54
CA LEU A 409 -26.41 -18.18 26.38
C LEU A 409 -26.95 -19.44 25.70
N GLY A 410 -28.02 -20.03 26.25
CA GLY A 410 -28.68 -21.20 25.68
C GLY A 410 -28.02 -22.55 25.98
N GLU A 411 -26.76 -22.57 26.43
CA GLU A 411 -26.06 -23.79 26.83
C GLU A 411 -26.44 -24.25 28.24
N GLN A 412 -26.37 -25.57 28.45
CA GLN A 412 -26.57 -26.14 29.78
C GLN A 412 -25.31 -25.97 30.63
N PHE A 413 -25.49 -25.50 31.86
CA PHE A 413 -24.44 -25.41 32.85
C PHE A 413 -24.91 -26.00 34.18
N SER A 414 -23.97 -26.34 35.06
CA SER A 414 -24.29 -26.91 36.37
C SER A 414 -23.73 -26.06 37.50
N TYR A 415 -24.47 -25.97 38.60
CA TYR A 415 -24.01 -25.40 39.86
C TYR A 415 -24.35 -26.36 41.00
N THR A 416 -23.55 -26.32 42.07
CA THR A 416 -23.64 -27.23 43.20
C THR A 416 -24.03 -26.46 44.45
N LEU A 417 -24.96 -27.03 45.24
CA LEU A 417 -25.23 -26.59 46.59
C LEU A 417 -24.75 -27.65 47.57
N THR A 418 -24.04 -27.21 48.59
CA THR A 418 -23.49 -28.08 49.64
C THR A 418 -24.05 -27.64 50.98
N VAL A 419 -24.72 -28.56 51.69
CA VAL A 419 -25.17 -28.37 53.06
C VAL A 419 -24.14 -28.97 54.01
N GLN A 420 -23.55 -28.13 54.85
CA GLN A 420 -22.69 -28.55 55.96
C GLN A 420 -23.54 -28.68 57.23
N ASN A 421 -23.49 -29.84 57.88
CA ASN A 421 -24.14 -30.06 59.16
C ASN A 421 -23.19 -29.71 60.32
N GLY A 422 -23.22 -28.46 60.77
CA GLY A 422 -22.47 -28.01 61.96
C GLY A 422 -23.11 -28.41 63.30
N LEU A 423 -24.21 -29.14 63.30
CA LEU A 423 -24.88 -29.61 64.53
C LEU A 423 -24.15 -30.84 65.10
N THR A 424 -24.43 -31.14 66.36
CA THR A 424 -23.94 -32.35 67.06
C THR A 424 -24.74 -33.61 66.74
N THR A 425 -25.82 -33.50 65.97
CA THR A 425 -26.71 -34.60 65.57
C THR A 425 -26.84 -34.69 64.04
N SER A 426 -27.23 -35.86 63.53
CA SER A 426 -27.44 -36.06 62.09
C SER A 426 -28.70 -35.35 61.59
N LEU A 427 -28.63 -34.74 60.41
CA LEU A 427 -29.80 -34.25 59.66
C LEU A 427 -30.40 -35.39 58.84
N ALA A 428 -31.64 -35.78 59.12
CA ALA A 428 -32.32 -36.84 58.38
C ALA A 428 -32.74 -36.41 56.96
N SER A 429 -33.16 -35.14 56.81
CA SER A 429 -33.65 -34.58 55.55
C SER A 429 -33.29 -33.09 55.47
N ALA A 430 -32.12 -32.78 54.92
CA ALA A 430 -31.69 -31.39 54.80
C ALA A 430 -32.49 -30.66 53.70
N VAL A 431 -33.01 -29.46 54.00
CA VAL A 431 -33.85 -28.67 53.08
C VAL A 431 -33.15 -27.37 52.70
N VAL A 432 -33.03 -27.12 51.40
CA VAL A 432 -32.45 -25.90 50.80
C VAL A 432 -33.49 -25.24 49.91
N ALA A 433 -33.68 -23.93 50.07
CA ALA A 433 -34.37 -23.12 49.07
C ALA A 433 -33.35 -22.49 48.13
N ASP A 434 -33.61 -22.54 46.82
CA ASP A 434 -32.75 -22.00 45.76
C ASP A 434 -33.60 -21.14 44.81
N GLN A 435 -33.38 -19.83 44.84
CA GLN A 435 -34.14 -18.86 44.05
C GLN A 435 -33.41 -18.62 42.73
N LEU A 436 -33.88 -19.27 41.66
CA LEU A 436 -33.31 -19.06 40.33
C LEU A 436 -33.44 -17.57 39.94
N PRO A 437 -32.44 -17.02 39.23
CA PRO A 437 -32.58 -15.73 38.55
C PRO A 437 -33.67 -15.77 37.48
N SER A 438 -34.23 -14.60 37.13
CA SER A 438 -35.33 -14.46 36.16
C SER A 438 -34.98 -14.85 34.72
N ASN A 439 -33.71 -15.14 34.42
CA ASN A 439 -33.23 -15.60 33.11
C ASN A 439 -32.53 -16.96 33.17
N ILE A 440 -32.69 -17.70 34.27
CA ILE A 440 -32.14 -19.04 34.44
C ILE A 440 -33.29 -20.02 34.67
N LYS A 441 -33.25 -21.14 33.95
CA LYS A 441 -34.22 -22.23 34.04
C LYS A 441 -33.54 -23.52 34.48
N ALA A 442 -34.05 -24.19 35.52
CA ALA A 442 -33.57 -25.52 35.91
C ALA A 442 -34.06 -26.59 34.92
N VAL A 443 -33.13 -27.42 34.45
CA VAL A 443 -33.35 -28.55 33.55
C VAL A 443 -33.47 -29.86 34.32
N SER A 444 -32.56 -30.11 35.26
CA SER A 444 -32.57 -31.34 36.07
C SER A 444 -31.85 -31.13 37.41
N VAL A 445 -32.14 -32.00 38.36
CA VAL A 445 -31.48 -32.03 39.68
C VAL A 445 -30.99 -33.44 39.98
N SER A 446 -29.77 -33.54 40.53
CA SER A 446 -29.19 -34.79 41.00
C SER A 446 -28.75 -34.66 42.46
N GLY A 447 -29.05 -35.65 43.30
CA GLY A 447 -28.70 -35.69 44.73
C GLY A 447 -29.74 -35.09 45.70
N ALA A 448 -30.81 -34.49 45.17
CA ALA A 448 -31.94 -33.98 45.95
C ALA A 448 -33.25 -34.10 45.17
N THR A 449 -34.37 -34.06 45.89
CA THR A 449 -35.71 -33.90 45.30
C THR A 449 -36.12 -32.44 45.44
N CYS A 450 -36.30 -31.73 44.33
CA CYS A 450 -36.73 -30.33 44.34
C CYS A 450 -38.15 -30.17 43.85
N THR A 451 -38.93 -29.38 44.57
CA THR A 451 -40.17 -28.81 44.04
C THR A 451 -39.86 -27.87 42.87
N ASN A 452 -40.74 -27.83 41.87
CA ASN A 452 -40.62 -26.95 40.69
C ASN A 452 -39.39 -27.20 39.79
N ALA A 453 -38.76 -28.39 39.83
CA ALA A 453 -37.71 -28.79 38.88
C ALA A 453 -38.20 -29.98 38.01
N PRO A 454 -38.04 -29.95 36.67
CA PRO A 454 -37.62 -28.82 35.83
C PRO A 454 -38.55 -27.62 36.02
N GLY A 455 -37.99 -26.41 36.02
CA GLY A 455 -38.71 -25.20 36.45
C GLY A 455 -38.94 -24.19 35.33
N SER A 456 -39.76 -23.18 35.62
CA SER A 456 -39.79 -21.95 34.82
C SER A 456 -38.60 -21.05 35.17
N GLU A 457 -38.33 -20.04 34.34
CA GLU A 457 -37.38 -18.98 34.69
C GLU A 457 -37.77 -18.33 36.02
N GLY A 458 -36.78 -18.04 36.87
CA GLY A 458 -37.03 -17.41 38.16
C GLY A 458 -37.75 -18.30 39.18
N ALA A 459 -37.85 -19.62 38.96
CA ALA A 459 -38.51 -20.52 39.90
C ALA A 459 -37.78 -20.59 41.25
N LEU A 460 -38.54 -20.63 42.34
CA LEU A 460 -38.06 -21.00 43.66
C LEU A 460 -38.06 -22.54 43.78
N LEU A 461 -36.87 -23.12 43.88
CA LEU A 461 -36.68 -24.55 44.08
C LEU A 461 -36.58 -24.83 45.58
N ASN A 462 -37.45 -25.66 46.14
CA ASN A 462 -37.26 -26.19 47.50
C ASN A 462 -36.80 -27.64 47.39
N CYS A 463 -35.55 -27.87 47.75
CA CYS A 463 -34.80 -29.09 47.53
C CYS A 463 -34.55 -29.82 48.84
N THR A 464 -34.94 -31.08 48.92
CA THR A 464 -34.63 -31.96 50.06
C THR A 464 -33.56 -32.96 49.64
N LEU A 465 -32.42 -32.96 50.33
CA LEU A 465 -31.33 -33.90 50.05
C LEU A 465 -31.79 -35.33 50.28
N SER A 466 -31.41 -36.23 49.37
CA SER A 466 -31.88 -37.62 49.37
C SER A 466 -31.24 -38.50 50.44
N SER A 467 -30.11 -38.06 51.03
CA SER A 467 -29.34 -38.82 52.01
C SER A 467 -29.18 -38.03 53.31
N PRO A 468 -29.23 -38.69 54.49
CA PRO A 468 -28.92 -38.06 55.77
C PRO A 468 -27.48 -37.53 55.82
N ILE A 469 -27.27 -36.44 56.55
CA ILE A 469 -25.95 -35.84 56.76
C ILE A 469 -25.53 -36.06 58.22
N ALA A 470 -24.46 -36.81 58.45
CA ALA A 470 -23.92 -37.02 59.80
C ALA A 470 -23.48 -35.70 60.47
N ALA A 471 -23.39 -35.69 61.80
CA ALA A 471 -22.86 -34.54 62.54
C ALA A 471 -21.44 -34.20 62.05
N GLY A 472 -21.18 -32.94 61.73
CA GLY A 472 -19.91 -32.46 61.18
C GLY A 472 -19.66 -32.81 59.70
N ALA A 473 -20.54 -33.55 59.02
CA ALA A 473 -20.38 -33.90 57.61
C ALA A 473 -21.07 -32.91 56.66
N SER A 474 -20.81 -33.06 55.36
CA SER A 474 -21.46 -32.32 54.28
C SER A 474 -22.25 -33.26 53.36
N GLY A 475 -23.34 -32.76 52.80
CA GLY A 475 -24.07 -33.37 51.69
C GLY A 475 -24.28 -32.35 50.58
N SER A 476 -24.34 -32.78 49.32
CA SER A 476 -24.49 -31.87 48.18
C SER A 476 -25.48 -32.38 47.15
N PHE A 477 -26.00 -31.46 46.35
CA PHE A 477 -26.77 -31.74 45.15
C PHE A 477 -26.40 -30.77 44.03
N THR A 478 -26.60 -31.20 42.80
CA THR A 478 -26.27 -30.41 41.60
C THR A 478 -27.55 -30.10 40.85
N VAL A 479 -27.66 -28.84 40.41
CA VAL A 479 -28.72 -28.38 39.52
C VAL A 479 -28.09 -28.09 38.16
N THR A 480 -28.62 -28.72 37.12
CA THR A 480 -28.32 -28.39 35.73
C THR A 480 -29.35 -27.39 35.25
N ALA A 481 -28.89 -26.29 34.67
CA ALA A 481 -29.71 -25.16 34.27
C ALA A 481 -29.30 -24.62 32.89
N VAL A 482 -30.14 -23.78 32.30
CA VAL A 482 -29.89 -23.07 31.05
C VAL A 482 -30.19 -21.58 31.24
N ALA A 483 -29.37 -20.72 30.63
CA ALA A 483 -29.58 -19.28 30.63
C ALA A 483 -30.33 -18.84 29.37
N THR A 484 -31.27 -17.90 29.52
CA THR A 484 -32.19 -17.48 28.44
C THR A 484 -32.00 -16.01 28.01
N SER A 485 -31.18 -15.25 28.72
CA SER A 485 -30.72 -13.92 28.29
C SER A 485 -29.33 -13.60 28.84
N THR A 486 -28.60 -12.73 28.14
CA THR A 486 -27.25 -12.29 28.56
C THR A 486 -27.30 -11.34 29.76
N GLY A 487 -26.17 -11.23 30.45
CA GLY A 487 -25.97 -10.34 31.58
C GLY A 487 -25.45 -11.08 32.81
N THR A 488 -25.13 -10.31 33.85
CA THR A 488 -24.65 -10.86 35.11
C THR A 488 -25.82 -11.29 35.99
N VAL A 489 -25.83 -12.55 36.40
CA VAL A 489 -26.88 -13.13 37.23
C VAL A 489 -26.33 -13.52 38.60
N THR A 490 -27.13 -13.38 39.64
CA THR A 490 -26.80 -13.85 40.99
C THR A 490 -27.86 -14.84 41.45
N ASN A 491 -27.46 -16.09 41.64
CA ASN A 491 -28.35 -17.15 42.12
C ASN A 491 -28.21 -17.27 43.64
N TYR A 492 -29.32 -17.18 44.36
CA TYR A 492 -29.37 -17.13 45.83
C TYR A 492 -29.91 -18.42 46.41
N ALA A 493 -29.30 -18.91 47.50
CA ALA A 493 -29.79 -20.07 48.23
C ALA A 493 -29.81 -19.83 49.74
N SER A 494 -30.68 -20.55 50.44
CA SER A 494 -30.79 -20.51 51.90
C SER A 494 -31.08 -21.88 52.50
N THR A 495 -30.66 -22.08 53.76
CA THR A 495 -31.06 -23.21 54.61
C THR A 495 -31.39 -22.74 56.02
N ASN A 496 -32.27 -23.45 56.72
CA ASN A 496 -32.56 -23.17 58.12
C ASN A 496 -31.40 -23.66 59.00
N PRO A 497 -31.04 -22.97 60.09
CA PRO A 497 -30.01 -23.43 61.03
C PRO A 497 -30.24 -24.83 61.63
N ASN A 498 -31.50 -25.30 61.65
CA ASN A 498 -31.86 -26.67 62.06
C ASN A 498 -31.76 -27.71 60.91
N GLY A 499 -31.49 -27.26 59.69
CA GLY A 499 -31.36 -28.04 58.47
C GLY A 499 -32.65 -28.67 57.91
N SER A 500 -33.75 -28.76 58.65
CA SER A 500 -34.82 -29.72 58.33
C SER A 500 -36.18 -29.10 57.94
N SER A 501 -36.35 -27.79 58.09
CA SER A 501 -37.57 -27.07 57.69
C SER A 501 -37.31 -26.16 56.50
N THR A 502 -38.34 -25.93 55.67
CA THR A 502 -38.26 -25.00 54.54
C THR A 502 -37.80 -23.63 55.03
N PRO A 503 -36.65 -23.12 54.54
CA PRO A 503 -36.15 -21.81 54.92
C PRO A 503 -36.94 -20.70 54.21
N GLY A 504 -36.73 -19.45 54.63
CA GLY A 504 -37.30 -18.29 53.95
C GLY A 504 -36.73 -18.13 52.54
N THR A 505 -37.48 -17.46 51.66
CA THR A 505 -37.09 -17.22 50.26
C THR A 505 -35.71 -16.57 50.18
N PRO A 506 -34.71 -17.21 49.54
CA PRO A 506 -33.40 -16.62 49.31
C PRO A 506 -33.50 -15.38 48.40
N GLY A 507 -32.58 -14.44 48.59
CA GLY A 507 -32.47 -13.27 47.75
C GLY A 507 -31.43 -12.28 48.27
N ARG A 508 -31.30 -11.13 47.61
CA ARG A 508 -30.42 -10.03 48.05
C ARG A 508 -30.66 -9.61 49.50
N ASN A 509 -31.92 -9.67 49.94
CA ASN A 509 -32.35 -9.30 51.29
C ASN A 509 -32.60 -10.53 52.18
N CYS A 510 -31.94 -11.66 51.91
CA CYS A 510 -32.03 -12.83 52.78
C CYS A 510 -31.64 -12.43 54.21
N ASP A 511 -32.49 -12.75 55.19
CA ASP A 511 -32.20 -12.47 56.59
C ASP A 511 -31.12 -13.43 57.10
N ALA A 512 -29.88 -13.01 56.92
CA ALA A 512 -28.68 -13.73 57.31
C ALA A 512 -28.52 -13.90 58.84
N ASN A 513 -29.40 -13.31 59.66
CA ASN A 513 -29.45 -13.57 61.10
C ASN A 513 -30.42 -14.72 61.47
N THR A 514 -31.34 -15.07 60.56
CA THR A 514 -32.31 -16.15 60.76
C THR A 514 -31.95 -17.39 59.94
N TYR A 515 -31.46 -17.20 58.71
CA TYR A 515 -31.15 -18.27 57.78
C TYR A 515 -29.67 -18.24 57.39
N SER A 516 -29.10 -19.43 57.10
CA SER A 516 -27.83 -19.48 56.40
C SER A 516 -28.09 -19.16 54.93
N CYS A 517 -27.56 -18.04 54.45
CA CYS A 517 -27.72 -17.54 53.09
C CYS A 517 -26.40 -17.67 52.32
N THR A 518 -26.50 -17.88 51.01
CA THR A 518 -25.36 -17.88 50.10
C THR A 518 -25.79 -17.41 48.71
N SER A 519 -24.82 -17.04 47.89
CA SER A 519 -25.06 -16.70 46.49
C SER A 519 -23.83 -16.99 45.65
N VAL A 520 -24.07 -17.26 44.37
CA VAL A 520 -23.00 -17.28 43.35
C VAL A 520 -23.39 -16.37 42.20
N GLN A 521 -22.40 -15.66 41.66
CA GLN A 521 -22.56 -14.80 40.50
C GLN A 521 -22.02 -15.51 39.27
N THR A 522 -22.75 -15.42 38.16
CA THR A 522 -22.38 -15.99 36.87
C THR A 522 -22.65 -14.94 35.80
N GLN A 523 -21.73 -14.74 34.87
CA GLN A 523 -21.94 -13.91 33.70
C GLN A 523 -22.47 -14.77 32.54
N VAL A 524 -23.65 -14.43 32.02
CA VAL A 524 -24.20 -15.05 30.82
C VAL A 524 -23.81 -14.21 29.62
N VAL A 525 -23.14 -14.82 28.65
CA VAL A 525 -22.66 -14.11 27.46
C VAL A 525 -23.20 -14.73 26.19
N ALA A 526 -23.41 -13.91 25.17
CA ALA A 526 -23.71 -14.40 23.83
C ALA A 526 -22.38 -14.63 23.10
N PRO A 527 -22.06 -15.87 22.70
CA PRO A 527 -20.83 -16.14 21.99
C PRO A 527 -20.86 -15.44 20.64
N ALA A 528 -19.78 -14.74 20.31
CA ALA A 528 -19.66 -13.97 19.08
C ALA A 528 -18.29 -14.22 18.46
N VAL A 529 -18.28 -14.45 17.15
CA VAL A 529 -17.05 -14.58 16.37
C VAL A 529 -17.17 -13.67 15.15
N SER A 530 -16.07 -13.02 14.77
CA SER A 530 -15.99 -12.26 13.53
C SER A 530 -14.97 -12.90 12.60
N VAL A 531 -15.13 -12.66 11.31
CA VAL A 531 -14.25 -13.21 10.29
C VAL A 531 -13.97 -12.13 9.26
N SER A 532 -12.75 -12.12 8.74
CA SER A 532 -12.33 -11.25 7.63
C SER A 532 -11.44 -12.04 6.66
N LYS A 533 -11.34 -11.55 5.43
CA LYS A 533 -10.58 -12.20 4.36
C LYS A 533 -9.76 -11.19 3.58
N SER A 534 -8.62 -11.62 3.07
CA SER A 534 -7.80 -10.83 2.15
C SER A 534 -7.02 -11.72 1.18
N PHE A 535 -6.61 -11.12 0.06
CA PHE A 535 -5.70 -11.73 -0.92
C PHE A 535 -4.41 -10.90 -0.99
N ALA A 536 -3.25 -11.54 -1.03
CA ALA A 536 -1.95 -10.89 -1.15
C ALA A 536 -1.04 -11.64 -2.15
N PRO A 537 -0.78 -11.09 -3.35
CA PRO A 537 -1.35 -9.85 -3.90
C PRO A 537 -2.84 -9.98 -4.25
N THR A 538 -3.57 -8.86 -4.31
CA THR A 538 -5.01 -8.81 -4.72
C THR A 538 -5.22 -8.99 -6.22
N SER A 539 -4.14 -9.01 -7.01
CA SER A 539 -4.20 -9.38 -8.42
C SER A 539 -2.99 -10.23 -8.83
N ILE A 540 -3.21 -11.14 -9.76
CA ILE A 540 -2.21 -12.05 -10.32
C ILE A 540 -2.32 -12.08 -11.84
N SER A 541 -1.26 -12.45 -12.54
CA SER A 541 -1.38 -12.93 -13.93
C SER A 541 -1.99 -14.33 -13.95
N THR A 542 -2.53 -14.76 -15.09
CA THR A 542 -2.98 -16.15 -15.28
C THR A 542 -1.91 -17.16 -14.85
N GLY A 543 -2.25 -18.08 -13.94
CA GLY A 543 -1.32 -19.07 -13.37
C GLY A 543 -0.43 -18.54 -12.24
N GLY A 544 -0.46 -17.24 -11.93
CA GLY A 544 0.18 -16.67 -10.74
C GLY A 544 -0.47 -17.17 -9.44
N SER A 545 0.16 -16.90 -8.30
CA SER A 545 -0.37 -17.33 -7.00
C SER A 545 -0.62 -16.13 -6.08
N SER A 546 -1.67 -16.20 -5.27
CA SER A 546 -2.03 -15.20 -4.26
C SER A 546 -2.24 -15.88 -2.91
N LEU A 547 -1.76 -15.28 -1.83
CA LEU A 547 -2.03 -15.74 -0.47
C LEU A 547 -3.44 -15.31 -0.05
N LEU A 548 -4.32 -16.28 0.17
CA LEU A 548 -5.60 -16.07 0.83
C LEU A 548 -5.39 -16.16 2.34
N THR A 549 -5.67 -15.07 3.05
CA THR A 549 -5.67 -15.01 4.51
C THR A 549 -7.10 -14.88 5.01
N ILE A 550 -7.50 -15.75 5.93
CA ILE A 550 -8.77 -15.69 6.65
C ILE A 550 -8.45 -15.46 8.12
N THR A 551 -8.89 -14.34 8.67
CA THR A 551 -8.71 -14.04 10.09
C THR A 551 -10.02 -14.26 10.82
N VAL A 552 -10.00 -15.09 11.87
CA VAL A 552 -11.14 -15.33 12.76
C VAL A 552 -10.83 -14.70 14.10
N SER A 553 -11.76 -13.92 14.66
CA SER A 553 -11.55 -13.15 15.89
C SER A 553 -12.70 -13.34 16.89
N ASN A 554 -12.33 -13.45 18.15
CA ASN A 554 -13.22 -13.61 19.30
C ASN A 554 -12.99 -12.47 20.31
N THR A 555 -12.99 -11.23 19.82
CA THR A 555 -12.51 -10.05 20.57
C THR A 555 -13.61 -9.26 21.26
N SER A 556 -14.79 -9.85 21.46
CA SER A 556 -15.85 -9.18 22.21
C SER A 556 -15.47 -9.10 23.70
N ALA A 557 -15.82 -8.00 24.37
CA ALA A 557 -15.54 -7.76 25.80
C ALA A 557 -16.19 -8.78 26.76
N SER A 558 -17.02 -9.67 26.22
CA SER A 558 -17.68 -10.75 26.97
C SER A 558 -17.50 -12.10 26.25
N SER A 559 -16.41 -12.24 25.50
CA SER A 559 -16.06 -13.49 24.83
C SER A 559 -15.80 -14.61 25.86
N ILE A 560 -16.04 -15.84 25.41
CA ILE A 560 -15.63 -17.09 26.04
C ILE A 560 -14.73 -17.83 25.06
N ASP A 561 -13.95 -18.78 25.56
CA ASP A 561 -13.22 -19.70 24.70
C ASP A 561 -14.19 -20.43 23.77
N LEU A 562 -13.86 -20.44 22.47
CA LEU A 562 -14.63 -21.13 21.45
C LEU A 562 -13.96 -22.44 21.11
N ASN A 563 -14.70 -23.53 21.19
CA ASN A 563 -14.19 -24.87 20.88
C ASN A 563 -14.91 -25.43 19.67
N SER A 564 -14.30 -26.43 19.02
CA SER A 564 -14.84 -27.06 17.81
C SER A 564 -15.21 -26.03 16.74
N LEU A 565 -14.39 -25.01 16.58
CA LEU A 565 -14.57 -23.98 15.57
C LEU A 565 -14.54 -24.64 14.18
N THR A 566 -15.59 -24.41 13.41
CA THR A 566 -15.71 -24.90 12.03
C THR A 566 -15.92 -23.74 11.08
N LEU A 567 -15.21 -23.79 9.95
CA LEU A 567 -15.30 -22.77 8.91
C LEU A 567 -15.23 -23.49 7.56
N THR A 568 -16.11 -23.10 6.63
CA THR A 568 -16.03 -23.53 5.23
C THR A 568 -15.98 -22.32 4.32
N ASP A 569 -14.90 -22.20 3.56
CA ASP A 569 -14.70 -21.19 2.54
C ASP A 569 -14.76 -21.83 1.17
N THR A 570 -15.86 -21.66 0.44
CA THR A 570 -15.98 -22.17 -0.93
C THR A 570 -15.36 -21.18 -1.91
N LEU A 571 -14.31 -21.59 -2.60
CA LEU A 571 -13.67 -20.78 -3.63
C LEU A 571 -14.61 -20.62 -4.84
N PRO A 572 -14.69 -19.43 -5.45
CA PRO A 572 -15.45 -19.22 -6.68
C PRO A 572 -14.99 -20.14 -7.82
N VAL A 573 -15.88 -20.42 -8.78
CA VAL A 573 -15.54 -21.23 -9.96
C VAL A 573 -14.27 -20.71 -10.64
N ASN A 574 -13.39 -21.63 -11.04
CA ASN A 574 -12.06 -21.36 -11.63
C ASN A 574 -11.01 -20.76 -10.68
N LEU A 575 -11.33 -20.48 -9.42
CA LEU A 575 -10.33 -20.21 -8.37
C LEU A 575 -10.05 -21.52 -7.62
N THR A 576 -8.77 -21.89 -7.50
CA THR A 576 -8.36 -23.14 -6.83
C THR A 576 -7.21 -22.90 -5.88
N THR A 577 -7.07 -23.75 -4.85
CA THR A 577 -5.85 -23.77 -4.04
C THR A 577 -4.71 -24.42 -4.82
N THR A 578 -3.49 -23.93 -4.63
CA THR A 578 -2.26 -24.51 -5.21
C THR A 578 -1.75 -25.75 -4.46
N GLY A 579 -2.43 -26.17 -3.39
CA GLY A 579 -2.02 -27.26 -2.50
C GLY A 579 -1.08 -26.85 -1.36
N SER A 580 -0.54 -25.62 -1.38
CA SER A 580 0.38 -25.13 -0.34
C SER A 580 -0.35 -24.44 0.83
N LEU A 581 -0.39 -25.11 1.98
CA LEU A 581 -0.73 -24.51 3.27
C LEU A 581 0.42 -23.61 3.75
N MET A 582 0.11 -22.36 4.05
CA MET A 582 1.12 -21.38 4.53
C MET A 582 1.07 -21.21 6.05
N GLY A 583 -0.10 -21.38 6.67
CA GLY A 583 -0.24 -21.30 8.11
C GLY A 583 -1.66 -21.60 8.59
N ASN A 584 -1.75 -22.20 9.78
CA ASN A 584 -2.98 -22.30 10.56
C ASN A 584 -2.62 -21.97 12.02
N SER A 585 -3.20 -20.92 12.58
CA SER A 585 -3.05 -20.56 13.99
C SER A 585 -4.35 -20.67 14.79
N CYS A 586 -5.41 -21.25 14.20
CA CYS A 586 -6.71 -21.44 14.85
C CYS A 586 -6.82 -22.76 15.60
N ASP A 587 -5.70 -23.48 15.75
CA ASP A 587 -5.67 -24.91 16.05
C ASP A 587 -6.59 -25.72 15.11
N GLY A 588 -6.78 -27.01 15.34
CA GLY A 588 -7.64 -27.86 14.50
C GLY A 588 -7.06 -28.26 13.14
N ASP A 589 -7.86 -28.98 12.36
CA ASP A 589 -7.49 -29.53 11.07
C ASP A 589 -7.98 -28.63 9.94
N LEU A 590 -7.05 -28.12 9.13
CA LEU A 590 -7.34 -27.25 7.98
C LEU A 590 -7.03 -28.02 6.69
N THR A 591 -8.07 -28.26 5.89
CA THR A 591 -7.99 -29.04 4.66
C THR A 591 -8.48 -28.25 3.45
N SER A 592 -8.11 -28.71 2.24
CA SER A 592 -8.63 -28.17 0.97
C SER A 592 -9.30 -29.25 0.10
N PRO A 593 -10.54 -29.67 0.44
CA PRO A 593 -11.22 -30.71 -0.32
C PRO A 593 -11.43 -30.31 -1.78
N GLY A 594 -10.92 -31.14 -2.71
CA GLY A 594 -11.05 -30.94 -4.15
C GLY A 594 -10.35 -29.69 -4.69
N ASN A 595 -9.49 -29.03 -3.91
CA ASN A 595 -8.85 -27.74 -4.23
C ASN A 595 -9.83 -26.58 -4.48
N THR A 596 -11.11 -26.74 -4.15
CA THR A 596 -12.17 -25.76 -4.40
C THR A 596 -12.71 -25.12 -3.12
N GLN A 597 -12.26 -25.56 -1.96
CA GLN A 597 -12.73 -25.05 -0.67
C GLN A 597 -11.60 -25.07 0.36
N LEU A 598 -11.69 -24.27 1.40
CA LEU A 598 -10.92 -24.42 2.63
C LEU A 598 -11.86 -24.81 3.76
N VAL A 599 -11.56 -25.88 4.49
CA VAL A 599 -12.39 -26.40 5.58
C VAL A 599 -11.54 -26.50 6.84
N LEU A 600 -11.89 -25.72 7.86
CA LEU A 600 -11.39 -25.86 9.22
C LEU A 600 -12.36 -26.72 10.03
N SER A 601 -11.84 -27.71 10.75
CA SER A 601 -12.60 -28.51 11.72
C SER A 601 -11.85 -28.62 13.04
N GLY A 602 -12.56 -28.50 14.16
CA GLY A 602 -11.98 -28.69 15.49
C GLY A 602 -11.06 -27.56 15.95
N GLY A 603 -11.18 -26.36 15.37
CA GLY A 603 -10.39 -25.21 15.82
C GLY A 603 -10.73 -24.79 17.25
N VAL A 604 -9.80 -24.11 17.90
CA VAL A 604 -9.98 -23.54 19.24
C VAL A 604 -9.55 -22.08 19.20
N LEU A 605 -10.36 -21.21 19.77
CA LEU A 605 -10.11 -19.78 19.80
C LEU A 605 -10.42 -19.20 21.16
N ALA A 606 -9.38 -18.85 21.91
CA ALA A 606 -9.52 -18.29 23.26
C ALA A 606 -10.37 -17.00 23.27
N ALA A 607 -10.98 -16.71 24.43
CA ALA A 607 -11.60 -15.41 24.70
C ALA A 607 -10.60 -14.28 24.44
N SER A 608 -11.08 -13.18 23.85
CA SER A 608 -10.27 -12.06 23.37
C SER A 608 -9.21 -12.42 22.31
N GLY A 609 -9.19 -13.66 21.82
CA GLY A 609 -8.21 -14.18 20.88
C GLY A 609 -8.52 -13.87 19.41
N SER A 610 -7.52 -14.02 18.57
CA SER A 610 -7.67 -14.04 17.11
C SER A 610 -6.72 -15.07 16.51
N CYS A 611 -7.12 -15.67 15.40
CA CYS A 611 -6.31 -16.64 14.66
C CYS A 611 -6.41 -16.44 13.15
N GLN A 612 -5.51 -17.06 12.39
CA GLN A 612 -5.45 -16.97 10.93
C GLN A 612 -5.34 -18.34 10.25
N LEU A 613 -6.00 -18.46 9.10
CA LEU A 613 -5.86 -19.53 8.12
C LEU A 613 -5.26 -18.94 6.85
N GLN A 614 -4.17 -19.53 6.35
CA GLN A 614 -3.40 -18.97 5.24
C GLN A 614 -3.11 -20.03 4.19
N TRP A 615 -3.58 -19.82 2.96
CA TRP A 615 -3.44 -20.78 1.86
C TRP A 615 -3.14 -20.08 0.53
N MET A 616 -2.26 -20.64 -0.29
CA MET A 616 -2.00 -20.11 -1.63
C MET A 616 -3.07 -20.55 -2.65
N VAL A 617 -3.66 -19.59 -3.36
CA VAL A 617 -4.65 -19.80 -4.42
C VAL A 617 -4.14 -19.34 -5.79
N THR A 618 -4.73 -19.87 -6.86
CA THR A 618 -4.41 -19.54 -8.26
C THR A 618 -5.64 -19.68 -9.16
N SER A 619 -5.57 -19.09 -10.35
CA SER A 619 -6.48 -19.31 -11.47
C SER A 619 -5.75 -19.10 -12.79
N THR A 620 -6.08 -19.93 -13.78
CA THR A 620 -5.60 -19.80 -15.17
C THR A 620 -6.57 -19.01 -16.05
N THR A 621 -7.73 -18.65 -15.53
CA THR A 621 -8.79 -17.94 -16.26
C THR A 621 -8.77 -16.46 -15.86
N VAL A 622 -8.81 -15.57 -16.85
CA VAL A 622 -8.89 -14.12 -16.62
C VAL A 622 -10.27 -13.78 -16.03
N GLY A 623 -10.31 -12.97 -14.98
CA GLY A 623 -11.57 -12.63 -14.33
C GLY A 623 -11.41 -11.97 -12.95
N SER A 624 -12.55 -11.62 -12.37
CA SER A 624 -12.65 -11.08 -11.01
C SER A 624 -13.39 -12.10 -10.14
N TYR A 625 -12.76 -12.55 -9.06
CA TYR A 625 -13.22 -13.66 -8.22
C TYR A 625 -13.53 -13.15 -6.80
N LEU A 626 -14.81 -12.89 -6.53
CA LEU A 626 -15.30 -12.56 -5.19
C LEU A 626 -15.37 -13.83 -4.33
N ASN A 627 -14.42 -14.03 -3.43
CA ASN A 627 -14.45 -15.11 -2.46
C ASN A 627 -15.23 -14.68 -1.21
N ASN A 628 -16.22 -15.48 -0.81
CA ASN A 628 -17.21 -15.09 0.20
C ASN A 628 -17.46 -16.21 1.22
N ILE A 629 -17.20 -15.90 2.49
CA ILE A 629 -17.74 -16.64 3.63
C ILE A 629 -19.02 -15.92 4.06
N PRO A 630 -20.21 -16.53 3.92
CA PRO A 630 -21.47 -15.88 4.28
C PRO A 630 -21.57 -15.64 5.80
N ALA A 631 -22.52 -14.79 6.22
CA ALA A 631 -22.97 -14.79 7.60
C ALA A 631 -23.46 -16.20 7.97
N GLY A 632 -23.09 -16.72 9.15
CA GLY A 632 -23.33 -18.13 9.49
C GLY A 632 -22.24 -19.11 9.04
N GLY A 633 -21.24 -18.66 8.28
CA GLY A 633 -20.20 -19.52 7.69
C GLY A 633 -19.11 -20.00 8.67
N VAL A 634 -19.06 -19.41 9.87
CA VAL A 634 -18.18 -19.83 10.98
C VAL A 634 -19.06 -20.19 12.16
N THR A 635 -18.84 -21.36 12.76
CA THR A 635 -19.60 -21.84 13.92
C THR A 635 -18.69 -22.43 15.00
N SER A 636 -19.13 -22.47 16.26
CA SER A 636 -18.44 -23.16 17.37
C SER A 636 -19.40 -24.04 18.19
N ALA A 637 -18.87 -24.84 19.12
CA ALA A 637 -19.65 -25.66 20.06
C ALA A 637 -20.53 -24.83 21.00
N GLU A 638 -20.10 -23.61 21.32
CA GLU A 638 -20.81 -22.66 22.17
C GLU A 638 -21.91 -21.90 21.39
N GLY A 639 -22.07 -22.19 20.09
CA GLY A 639 -23.07 -21.53 19.25
C GLY A 639 -22.64 -20.15 18.73
N ALA A 640 -21.35 -19.81 18.80
CA ALA A 640 -20.86 -18.57 18.19
C ALA A 640 -21.01 -18.63 16.67
N THR A 641 -21.44 -17.53 16.06
CA THR A 641 -21.51 -17.41 14.59
C THR A 641 -21.10 -16.02 14.12
N ASN A 642 -20.49 -15.94 12.93
CA ASN A 642 -20.25 -14.65 12.29
C ASN A 642 -21.55 -14.04 11.79
N THR A 643 -21.85 -12.82 12.20
CA THR A 643 -23.08 -12.10 11.83
C THR A 643 -22.93 -11.34 10.52
N THR A 644 -21.70 -10.97 10.16
CA THR A 644 -21.37 -10.32 8.88
C THR A 644 -20.61 -11.27 7.97
N PRO A 645 -20.91 -11.28 6.65
CA PRO A 645 -20.11 -12.03 5.69
C PRO A 645 -18.68 -11.46 5.61
N ALA A 646 -17.71 -12.32 5.29
CA ALA A 646 -16.35 -11.90 4.96
C ALA A 646 -16.08 -12.12 3.48
N GLN A 647 -15.62 -11.05 2.82
CA GLN A 647 -15.48 -11.00 1.38
C GLN A 647 -14.12 -10.41 0.98
N ALA A 648 -13.50 -11.00 -0.04
CA ALA A 648 -12.32 -10.46 -0.69
C ALA A 648 -12.36 -10.81 -2.18
N THR A 649 -11.78 -9.96 -3.03
CA THR A 649 -11.77 -10.18 -4.48
C THR A 649 -10.35 -10.38 -4.98
N LEU A 650 -10.10 -11.47 -5.70
CA LEU A 650 -8.87 -11.69 -6.46
C LEU A 650 -9.11 -11.36 -7.94
N VAL A 651 -8.24 -10.56 -8.54
CA VAL A 651 -8.30 -10.25 -9.99
C VAL A 651 -7.20 -11.01 -10.73
N VAL A 652 -7.57 -11.72 -11.79
CA VAL A 652 -6.63 -12.47 -12.65
C VAL A 652 -6.56 -11.77 -13.99
N ASN A 653 -5.37 -11.25 -14.32
CA ASN A 653 -5.11 -10.44 -15.50
C ASN A 653 -4.51 -11.28 -16.64
N ALA A 654 -4.86 -10.92 -17.89
CA ALA A 654 -4.21 -11.49 -19.07
C ALA A 654 -2.71 -11.13 -19.11
N PRO A 655 -1.83 -11.99 -19.67
CA PRO A 655 -0.41 -11.66 -19.89
C PRO A 655 -0.22 -10.42 -20.77
N ALA A 656 1.00 -9.84 -20.76
CA ALA A 656 1.35 -8.75 -21.67
C ALA A 656 1.34 -9.22 -23.13
N ALA A 657 0.87 -8.36 -24.04
CA ALA A 657 0.81 -8.63 -25.47
C ALA A 657 1.31 -7.40 -26.23
N ILE A 658 2.60 -7.37 -26.55
CA ILE A 658 3.30 -6.22 -27.15
C ILE A 658 3.16 -6.22 -28.68
N ASP A 659 2.93 -5.06 -29.25
CA ASP A 659 2.92 -4.79 -30.70
C ASP A 659 3.59 -3.44 -30.98
N THR A 660 4.52 -3.40 -31.93
CA THR A 660 5.30 -2.20 -32.25
C THR A 660 5.06 -1.77 -33.69
N THR A 661 4.83 -0.46 -33.87
CA THR A 661 4.64 0.16 -35.18
C THR A 661 5.57 1.36 -35.33
N LYS A 662 5.93 1.70 -36.57
CA LYS A 662 6.74 2.87 -36.90
C LYS A 662 6.09 3.66 -38.02
N VAL A 663 6.19 4.98 -37.95
CA VAL A 663 5.73 5.90 -39.00
C VAL A 663 6.74 7.05 -39.17
N LEU A 664 6.92 7.51 -40.42
CA LEU A 664 7.58 8.80 -40.67
C LEU A 664 6.54 9.90 -40.43
N SER A 665 6.68 10.61 -39.32
CA SER A 665 5.68 11.59 -38.85
C SER A 665 5.85 12.93 -39.52
N THR A 666 7.06 13.50 -39.49
CA THR A 666 7.34 14.80 -40.08
C THR A 666 8.64 14.83 -40.87
N VAL A 667 8.70 15.77 -41.81
CA VAL A 667 9.88 16.14 -42.58
C VAL A 667 9.98 17.66 -42.52
N ASN A 668 11.12 18.16 -42.02
CA ASN A 668 11.34 19.58 -41.73
C ASN A 668 10.24 20.21 -40.86
N GLY A 669 9.75 19.45 -39.87
CA GLY A 669 8.69 19.88 -38.96
C GLY A 669 7.26 19.87 -39.54
N GLN A 670 7.08 19.51 -40.80
CA GLN A 670 5.76 19.40 -41.45
C GLN A 670 5.32 17.93 -41.55
N PRO A 671 4.02 17.61 -41.42
CA PRO A 671 3.52 16.25 -41.59
C PRO A 671 3.96 15.63 -42.92
N ASN A 672 4.37 14.37 -42.91
CA ASN A 672 4.79 13.68 -44.12
C ASN A 672 3.61 13.45 -45.08
N ALA A 673 3.52 14.26 -46.13
CA ALA A 673 2.50 14.13 -47.18
C ALA A 673 2.97 13.29 -48.39
N GLY A 674 3.90 12.34 -48.18
CA GLY A 674 4.46 11.51 -49.25
C GLY A 674 5.47 12.26 -50.13
N GLN A 675 6.06 13.34 -49.61
CA GLN A 675 7.04 14.14 -50.33
C GLN A 675 8.36 13.37 -50.52
N LYS A 676 9.04 13.64 -51.64
CA LYS A 676 10.38 13.11 -51.87
C LYS A 676 11.41 13.83 -50.99
N LEU A 677 12.30 13.06 -50.40
CA LEU A 677 13.29 13.53 -49.44
C LEU A 677 14.53 14.10 -50.14
N ARG A 678 15.13 15.13 -49.53
CA ARG A 678 16.29 15.88 -50.04
C ARG A 678 17.44 15.88 -49.03
N GLY A 679 18.65 16.15 -49.52
CA GLY A 679 19.80 16.38 -48.64
C GLY A 679 19.53 17.59 -47.74
N GLY A 680 19.77 17.43 -46.44
CA GLY A 680 19.48 18.42 -45.40
C GLY A 680 18.12 18.26 -44.72
N ASP A 681 17.21 17.42 -45.23
CA ASP A 681 15.92 17.22 -44.60
C ASP A 681 16.06 16.60 -43.20
N VAL A 682 15.30 17.11 -42.24
CA VAL A 682 15.16 16.57 -40.89
C VAL A 682 13.92 15.71 -40.82
N LEU A 683 14.09 14.40 -40.59
CA LEU A 683 13.04 13.40 -40.52
C LEU A 683 12.76 13.06 -39.06
N VAL A 684 11.49 13.07 -38.64
CA VAL A 684 11.08 12.60 -37.31
C VAL A 684 10.20 11.38 -37.48
N TYR A 685 10.67 10.24 -36.98
CA TYR A 685 9.89 9.01 -36.92
C TYR A 685 9.20 8.89 -35.56
N THR A 686 7.95 8.43 -35.55
CA THR A 686 7.26 8.03 -34.32
C THR A 686 7.15 6.51 -34.29
N LEU A 687 7.63 5.92 -33.20
CA LEU A 687 7.54 4.50 -32.90
C LEU A 687 6.50 4.33 -31.80
N THR A 688 5.44 3.57 -32.05
CA THR A 688 4.39 3.32 -31.06
C THR A 688 4.45 1.86 -30.63
N VAL A 689 4.70 1.63 -29.34
CA VAL A 689 4.63 0.33 -28.69
C VAL A 689 3.30 0.24 -27.96
N LYS A 690 2.45 -0.70 -28.35
CA LYS A 690 1.15 -0.98 -27.76
C LYS A 690 1.20 -2.27 -26.96
N ASN A 691 0.55 -2.29 -25.79
CA ASN A 691 0.33 -3.50 -25.01
C ASN A 691 -1.16 -3.78 -24.95
N ASN A 692 -1.61 -4.83 -25.63
CA ASN A 692 -3.01 -5.28 -25.60
C ASN A 692 -3.30 -6.25 -24.44
N GLY A 693 -2.30 -6.51 -23.59
CA GLY A 693 -2.37 -7.42 -22.44
C GLY A 693 -2.89 -6.77 -21.17
N GLY A 694 -3.24 -7.61 -20.18
CA GLY A 694 -3.80 -7.21 -18.88
C GLY A 694 -2.77 -6.86 -17.81
N VAL A 695 -1.48 -7.10 -18.08
CA VAL A 695 -0.36 -6.71 -17.22
C VAL A 695 0.66 -5.88 -18.01
N SER A 696 1.47 -5.08 -17.31
CA SER A 696 2.56 -4.31 -17.92
C SER A 696 3.53 -5.22 -18.66
N GLY A 697 4.05 -4.76 -19.80
CA GLY A 697 5.05 -5.47 -20.58
C GLY A 697 6.19 -4.54 -20.98
N THR A 698 7.37 -5.12 -21.17
CA THR A 698 8.56 -4.38 -21.60
C THR A 698 9.09 -4.96 -22.90
N THR A 699 9.58 -4.08 -23.77
CA THR A 699 10.35 -4.42 -24.96
C THR A 699 11.53 -3.49 -25.12
N THR A 700 12.59 -3.96 -25.78
CA THR A 700 13.70 -3.12 -26.21
C THR A 700 13.54 -2.85 -27.70
N LEU A 701 13.45 -1.57 -28.05
CA LEU A 701 13.51 -1.10 -29.43
C LEU A 701 14.98 -0.97 -29.85
N THR A 702 15.34 -1.52 -31.00
CA THR A 702 16.66 -1.37 -31.61
C THR A 702 16.51 -0.70 -32.97
N GLU A 703 17.05 0.50 -33.07
CA GLU A 703 16.97 1.35 -34.25
C GLU A 703 18.27 1.30 -35.06
N THR A 704 18.17 1.40 -36.38
CA THR A 704 19.35 1.40 -37.28
C THR A 704 19.39 2.68 -38.10
N VAL A 705 20.49 3.42 -37.99
CA VAL A 705 20.71 4.64 -38.78
C VAL A 705 20.92 4.25 -40.24
N PRO A 706 20.10 4.77 -41.17
CA PRO A 706 20.20 4.41 -42.57
C PRO A 706 21.40 5.06 -43.27
N GLY A 707 21.80 4.50 -44.42
CA GLY A 707 22.87 5.06 -45.26
C GLY A 707 22.57 6.50 -45.69
N GLY A 708 23.49 7.43 -45.42
CA GLY A 708 23.32 8.86 -45.70
C GLY A 708 22.47 9.63 -44.69
N GLY A 709 22.09 9.01 -43.57
CA GLY A 709 21.49 9.70 -42.43
C GLY A 709 22.48 9.89 -41.29
N THR A 710 22.29 10.95 -40.52
CA THR A 710 22.89 11.14 -39.19
C THR A 710 21.78 11.30 -38.17
N TYR A 711 21.87 10.62 -37.03
CA TYR A 711 20.96 10.87 -35.92
C TYR A 711 21.22 12.25 -35.34
N THR A 712 20.16 13.05 -35.23
CA THR A 712 20.22 14.44 -34.76
C THR A 712 19.21 14.72 -33.65
N GLY A 713 18.54 13.68 -33.15
CA GLY A 713 17.60 13.78 -32.03
C GLY A 713 18.27 14.21 -30.73
N SER A 714 17.65 15.17 -30.04
CA SER A 714 18.04 15.62 -28.71
C SER A 714 17.02 15.14 -27.67
N GLY A 715 17.50 14.55 -26.56
CA GLY A 715 16.64 14.13 -25.46
C GLY A 715 15.68 12.96 -25.75
N GLU A 716 15.80 12.30 -26.91
CA GLU A 716 14.86 11.23 -27.31
C GLU A 716 15.08 9.90 -26.56
N GLY A 717 16.13 9.79 -25.74
CA GLY A 717 16.36 8.68 -24.81
C GLY A 717 17.01 7.42 -25.41
N TRP A 718 17.59 7.51 -26.61
CA TRP A 718 18.34 6.42 -27.23
C TRP A 718 19.71 6.22 -26.59
N SER A 719 20.22 4.98 -26.59
CA SER A 719 21.50 4.63 -25.97
C SER A 719 22.68 5.42 -26.55
N THR A 720 23.60 5.81 -25.68
CA THR A 720 24.90 6.41 -26.06
C THR A 720 25.99 5.36 -26.29
N SER A 721 25.71 4.09 -26.01
CA SER A 721 26.55 2.93 -26.33
C SER A 721 25.69 1.68 -26.48
N PRO A 722 25.61 1.05 -27.69
CA PRO A 722 26.10 1.59 -28.96
C PRO A 722 25.34 2.89 -29.31
N ALA A 723 26.04 3.82 -29.96
CA ALA A 723 25.50 5.13 -30.34
C ALA A 723 25.04 5.14 -31.80
N CYS A 724 23.89 5.76 -32.06
CA CYS A 724 23.35 5.97 -33.42
C CYS A 724 24.02 7.14 -34.17
N THR A 725 25.33 7.39 -34.05
CA THR A 725 25.90 8.66 -34.57
C THR A 725 26.15 8.69 -36.08
N THR A 726 26.36 7.53 -36.72
CA THR A 726 26.74 7.44 -38.14
C THR A 726 25.91 6.40 -38.88
N ALA A 727 25.93 6.44 -40.22
CA ALA A 727 25.26 5.45 -41.05
C ALA A 727 25.62 4.00 -40.65
N ALA A 728 24.63 3.12 -40.66
CA ALA A 728 24.68 1.71 -40.24
C ALA A 728 24.93 1.44 -38.74
N SER A 729 25.07 2.48 -37.91
CA SER A 729 25.11 2.31 -36.46
C SER A 729 23.73 2.02 -35.87
N THR A 730 23.70 1.37 -34.71
CA THR A 730 22.47 1.02 -33.98
C THR A 730 22.46 1.59 -32.58
N CYS A 731 21.28 1.84 -32.05
CA CYS A 731 21.06 2.23 -30.66
C CYS A 731 19.76 1.63 -30.15
N ASN A 732 19.69 1.49 -28.83
CA ASN A 732 18.61 0.80 -28.15
C ASN A 732 17.83 1.75 -27.26
N GLN A 733 16.56 1.41 -27.05
CA GLN A 733 15.73 2.05 -26.05
C GLN A 733 14.75 1.05 -25.43
N THR A 734 14.75 0.96 -24.10
CA THR A 734 13.79 0.12 -23.37
C THR A 734 12.47 0.87 -23.17
N VAL A 735 11.37 0.22 -23.51
CA VAL A 735 10.02 0.77 -23.41
C VAL A 735 9.16 -0.18 -22.58
N THR A 736 8.69 0.31 -21.42
CA THR A 736 7.69 -0.38 -20.61
C THR A 736 6.33 0.23 -20.89
N VAL A 737 5.37 -0.62 -21.27
CA VAL A 737 4.00 -0.23 -21.63
C VAL A 737 3.03 -0.87 -20.65
N PRO A 738 2.28 -0.06 -19.88
CA PRO A 738 1.23 -0.56 -19.00
C PRO A 738 0.19 -1.41 -19.73
N ALA A 739 -0.58 -2.18 -18.98
CA ALA A 739 -1.68 -2.98 -19.53
C ALA A 739 -2.64 -2.10 -20.35
N ASN A 740 -3.08 -2.60 -21.51
CA ASN A 740 -4.02 -1.93 -22.42
C ASN A 740 -3.63 -0.50 -22.83
N ALA A 741 -2.32 -0.19 -22.88
CA ALA A 741 -1.81 1.15 -23.15
C ALA A 741 -0.93 1.20 -24.41
N SER A 742 -0.49 2.41 -24.78
CA SER A 742 0.52 2.61 -25.82
C SER A 742 1.50 3.69 -25.39
N VAL A 743 2.78 3.50 -25.71
CA VAL A 743 3.84 4.48 -25.50
C VAL A 743 4.47 4.78 -26.84
N SER A 744 4.61 6.07 -27.15
CA SER A 744 5.27 6.53 -28.37
C SER A 744 6.66 7.10 -28.07
N LYS A 745 7.61 6.81 -28.95
CA LYS A 745 9.00 7.27 -28.92
C LYS A 745 9.34 7.93 -30.24
N THR A 746 10.24 8.89 -30.23
CA THR A 746 10.70 9.56 -31.45
C THR A 746 12.11 9.15 -31.82
N PHE A 747 12.39 9.16 -33.12
CA PHE A 747 13.74 9.01 -33.65
C PHE A 747 13.95 10.05 -34.75
N THR A 748 14.85 10.99 -34.50
CA THR A 748 15.11 12.12 -35.40
C THR A 748 16.43 11.94 -36.16
N LEU A 749 16.35 12.05 -37.49
CA LEU A 749 17.46 11.91 -38.43
C LEU A 749 17.59 13.17 -39.29
N THR A 750 18.80 13.53 -39.69
CA THR A 750 19.07 14.50 -40.76
C THR A 750 19.71 13.79 -41.94
N ILE A 751 19.21 14.04 -43.15
CA ILE A 751 19.80 13.47 -44.37
C ILE A 751 21.07 14.25 -44.70
N THR A 752 22.20 13.55 -44.79
CA THR A 752 23.49 14.13 -45.18
C THR A 752 23.55 14.28 -46.71
N PRO A 753 23.81 15.49 -47.24
CA PRO A 753 24.04 15.67 -48.67
C PRO A 753 25.38 15.07 -49.14
N PRO A 754 25.47 14.50 -50.35
CA PRO A 754 24.36 14.17 -51.24
C PRO A 754 23.62 12.90 -50.78
N VAL A 755 22.31 12.81 -51.03
CA VAL A 755 21.52 11.61 -50.71
C VAL A 755 22.10 10.41 -51.48
N PRO A 756 22.54 9.31 -50.83
CA PRO A 756 23.29 8.26 -51.52
C PRO A 756 22.40 7.29 -52.32
N THR A 757 21.14 7.12 -51.92
CA THR A 757 20.21 6.11 -52.47
C THR A 757 18.90 6.75 -52.97
N PRO A 758 18.22 6.13 -53.96
CA PRO A 758 16.94 6.61 -54.48
C PRO A 758 15.78 6.43 -53.49
N THR A 759 15.93 5.53 -52.51
CA THR A 759 14.98 5.28 -51.42
C THR A 759 15.71 5.31 -50.09
N PHE A 760 15.12 5.98 -49.12
CA PHE A 760 15.60 6.07 -47.75
C PHE A 760 14.81 5.09 -46.89
N ILE A 761 15.47 4.05 -46.39
CA ILE A 761 14.84 2.97 -45.63
C ILE A 761 15.33 3.02 -44.20
N ASN A 762 14.42 3.23 -43.24
CA ASN A 762 14.75 3.26 -41.82
C ASN A 762 13.95 2.19 -41.06
N THR A 763 14.62 1.43 -40.18
CA THR A 763 14.09 0.20 -39.59
C THR A 763 14.32 0.17 -38.09
N VAL A 764 13.25 -0.14 -37.33
CA VAL A 764 13.33 -0.54 -35.92
C VAL A 764 13.07 -2.04 -35.78
N THR A 765 13.55 -2.65 -34.71
CA THR A 765 13.14 -3.99 -34.27
C THR A 765 12.70 -3.95 -32.80
N SER A 766 11.85 -4.90 -32.40
CA SER A 766 11.35 -5.06 -31.03
C SER A 766 11.81 -6.40 -30.47
N SER A 767 12.37 -6.43 -29.25
CA SER A 767 12.82 -7.66 -28.62
C SER A 767 11.69 -8.55 -28.09
N ASN A 768 10.48 -8.00 -27.97
CA ASN A 768 9.29 -8.68 -27.48
C ASN A 768 8.06 -8.17 -28.25
N GLY A 769 7.15 -9.08 -28.62
CA GLY A 769 5.97 -8.75 -29.40
C GLY A 769 6.19 -8.62 -30.91
N ASP A 770 5.11 -8.32 -31.62
CA ASP A 770 5.11 -8.21 -33.09
C ASP A 770 5.66 -6.87 -33.57
N CYS A 771 6.23 -6.83 -34.78
CA CYS A 771 6.82 -5.63 -35.39
C CYS A 771 6.49 -5.57 -36.90
N ASN A 772 5.21 -5.69 -37.23
CA ASN A 772 4.77 -5.89 -38.62
C ASN A 772 4.91 -4.63 -39.51
N SER A 773 5.06 -3.45 -38.93
CA SER A 773 5.18 -2.15 -39.64
C SER A 773 6.37 -1.31 -39.14
N CYS A 774 7.50 -1.96 -38.94
CA CYS A 774 8.69 -1.36 -38.33
C CYS A 774 9.75 -0.84 -39.31
N THR A 775 9.53 -1.02 -40.62
CA THR A 775 10.39 -0.53 -41.69
C THR A 775 9.65 0.51 -42.52
N ILE A 776 10.20 1.71 -42.62
CA ILE A 776 9.67 2.80 -43.43
C ILE A 776 10.59 3.06 -44.62
N SER A 777 10.04 3.05 -45.83
CA SER A 777 10.72 3.37 -47.08
C SER A 777 10.16 4.66 -47.66
N SER A 778 11.01 5.66 -47.87
CA SER A 778 10.64 6.98 -48.40
C SER A 778 11.44 7.29 -49.68
N PRO A 779 10.81 7.83 -50.74
CA PRO A 779 11.52 8.17 -51.98
C PRO A 779 12.41 9.40 -51.81
N GLY A 780 13.60 9.40 -52.43
CA GLY A 780 14.50 10.56 -52.51
C GLY A 780 14.41 11.31 -53.84
N VAL A 781 14.85 12.56 -53.87
CA VAL A 781 14.95 13.35 -55.13
C VAL A 781 16.25 13.06 -55.88
N TYR A 782 16.22 13.22 -57.20
CA TYR A 782 17.42 13.16 -58.03
C TYR A 782 17.36 14.11 -59.23
N ALA A 783 18.49 14.72 -59.58
CA ALA A 783 18.69 15.55 -60.77
C ALA A 783 19.45 14.74 -61.84
N ASP A 784 19.62 15.30 -63.04
CA ASP A 784 20.49 14.73 -64.09
C ASP A 784 21.22 15.89 -64.77
N MET A 785 22.36 16.29 -64.20
CA MET A 785 23.16 17.42 -64.65
C MET A 785 24.07 16.99 -65.81
N ALA A 786 23.57 17.14 -67.03
CA ALA A 786 24.27 16.70 -68.23
C ALA A 786 25.07 17.83 -68.90
N ALA A 787 26.35 17.60 -69.18
CA ALA A 787 27.17 18.47 -70.02
C ALA A 787 26.92 18.15 -71.51
N THR A 788 26.80 19.19 -72.33
CA THR A 788 26.63 19.10 -73.78
C THR A 788 27.84 19.77 -74.45
N PRO A 789 28.59 19.04 -75.30
CA PRO A 789 29.74 19.61 -75.98
C PRO A 789 29.30 20.57 -77.09
N ALA A 790 30.21 21.45 -77.49
CA ALA A 790 30.07 22.17 -78.75
C ALA A 790 30.31 21.22 -79.93
N LYS A 791 29.79 21.58 -81.11
CA LYS A 791 30.16 20.91 -82.37
C LYS A 791 31.65 21.11 -82.64
N SER A 792 32.34 20.07 -83.10
CA SER A 792 33.75 20.16 -83.49
C SER A 792 33.96 21.27 -84.52
N GLN A 793 34.98 22.09 -84.30
CA GLN A 793 35.32 23.21 -85.19
C GLN A 793 36.70 22.98 -85.80
N GLU A 794 36.82 23.29 -87.10
CA GLU A 794 38.10 23.46 -87.76
C GLU A 794 38.26 24.94 -88.10
N VAL A 795 39.36 25.54 -87.63
CA VAL A 795 39.65 26.98 -87.77
C VAL A 795 41.08 27.16 -88.24
N ASN A 796 41.41 28.31 -88.81
CA ASN A 796 42.77 28.60 -89.26
C ASN A 796 43.57 29.33 -88.18
N VAL A 797 44.90 29.22 -88.23
CA VAL A 797 45.79 30.04 -87.40
C VAL A 797 45.50 31.52 -87.67
N GLY A 798 45.22 32.27 -86.61
CA GLY A 798 44.86 33.69 -86.64
C GLY A 798 43.39 33.99 -86.34
N ASP A 799 42.49 32.99 -86.47
CA ASP A 799 41.05 33.16 -86.26
C ASP A 799 40.70 33.40 -84.77
N THR A 800 39.65 34.20 -84.54
CA THR A 800 39.00 34.28 -83.23
C THR A 800 38.01 33.13 -83.11
N VAL A 801 38.25 32.21 -82.17
CA VAL A 801 37.43 31.03 -81.92
C VAL A 801 36.43 31.35 -80.82
N THR A 802 35.16 31.01 -81.04
CA THR A 802 34.11 31.04 -80.01
C THR A 802 33.49 29.66 -79.87
N VAL A 803 33.61 29.08 -78.68
CA VAL A 803 33.04 27.76 -78.36
C VAL A 803 31.93 27.92 -77.34
N ILE A 804 30.74 27.46 -77.69
CA ILE A 804 29.56 27.51 -76.81
C ILE A 804 29.25 26.09 -76.35
N THR A 805 29.40 25.85 -75.04
CA THR A 805 29.04 24.58 -74.39
C THR A 805 27.94 24.82 -73.37
N SER A 806 27.36 23.74 -72.83
CA SER A 806 26.32 23.91 -71.82
C SER A 806 26.22 22.78 -70.82
N CYS A 807 25.67 23.08 -69.65
CA CYS A 807 25.22 22.08 -68.69
C CYS A 807 23.71 22.25 -68.47
N THR A 808 22.95 21.17 -68.51
CA THR A 808 21.48 21.19 -68.42
C THR A 808 21.02 20.19 -67.38
N ASN A 809 20.04 20.57 -66.55
CA ASN A 809 19.37 19.60 -65.68
C ASN A 809 18.28 18.87 -66.48
N LYS A 810 18.55 17.64 -66.90
CA LYS A 810 17.62 16.75 -67.60
C LYS A 810 16.80 15.86 -66.65
N GLY A 811 17.01 16.01 -65.34
CA GLY A 811 16.42 15.15 -64.33
C GLY A 811 14.96 15.50 -64.06
N PRO A 812 14.23 14.64 -63.34
CA PRO A 812 12.85 14.92 -62.97
C PRO A 812 12.71 15.89 -61.80
N ASP A 813 13.79 16.15 -61.05
CA ASP A 813 13.80 17.10 -59.93
C ASP A 813 14.86 18.20 -60.15
N TYR A 814 14.65 19.39 -59.55
CA TYR A 814 15.61 20.48 -59.62
C TYR A 814 16.94 20.12 -58.91
N ALA A 815 18.04 20.70 -59.40
CA ALA A 815 19.37 20.55 -58.82
C ALA A 815 19.67 21.68 -57.82
N VAL A 816 20.30 21.33 -56.69
CA VAL A 816 20.78 22.26 -55.66
C VAL A 816 22.24 22.59 -55.91
N ASN A 817 22.60 23.87 -55.77
CA ASN A 817 23.95 24.39 -55.97
C ASN A 817 24.59 23.93 -57.30
N ALA A 818 23.81 23.99 -58.38
CA ALA A 818 24.27 23.54 -59.68
C ALA A 818 25.40 24.45 -60.20
N THR A 819 26.41 23.83 -60.81
CA THR A 819 27.55 24.53 -61.43
C THR A 819 27.85 23.98 -62.82
N CYS A 820 28.38 24.85 -63.69
CA CYS A 820 28.94 24.47 -64.98
C CYS A 820 30.30 25.12 -65.16
N MET A 821 31.34 24.31 -65.34
CA MET A 821 32.73 24.76 -65.44
C MET A 821 33.36 24.27 -66.74
N VAL A 822 34.05 25.15 -67.47
CA VAL A 822 34.84 24.80 -68.65
C VAL A 822 36.33 24.88 -68.31
N THR A 823 37.07 23.83 -68.64
CA THR A 823 38.52 23.71 -68.41
C THR A 823 39.24 23.33 -69.71
N GLY A 824 40.56 23.51 -69.80
CA GLY A 824 41.35 23.18 -70.99
C GLY A 824 41.44 24.29 -72.04
N ALA A 825 40.98 25.52 -71.71
CA ALA A 825 41.12 26.68 -72.58
C ALA A 825 42.57 27.20 -72.63
N PRO A 826 43.04 27.74 -73.77
CA PRO A 826 44.38 28.33 -73.89
C PRO A 826 44.57 29.58 -73.02
N ALA A 827 45.82 29.96 -72.76
CA ALA A 827 46.13 31.20 -72.05
C ALA A 827 45.58 32.42 -72.79
N GLY A 828 44.96 33.37 -72.07
CA GLY A 828 44.29 34.54 -72.65
C GLY A 828 42.84 34.31 -73.08
N ALA A 829 42.32 33.08 -72.98
CA ALA A 829 40.91 32.79 -73.25
C ALA A 829 39.98 33.42 -72.21
N THR A 830 38.84 33.93 -72.65
CA THR A 830 37.77 34.43 -71.76
C THR A 830 36.63 33.41 -71.75
N THR A 831 36.20 32.97 -70.57
CA THR A 831 35.06 32.05 -70.42
C THR A 831 33.99 32.69 -69.55
N THR A 832 32.77 32.76 -70.07
CA THR A 832 31.60 33.28 -69.34
C THR A 832 30.48 32.25 -69.38
N CYS A 833 30.00 31.82 -68.23
CA CYS A 833 28.84 30.93 -68.10
C CYS A 833 27.64 31.71 -67.56
N THR A 834 26.51 31.66 -68.26
CA THR A 834 25.25 32.27 -67.84
C THR A 834 24.20 31.20 -67.54
N PRO A 835 23.36 31.36 -66.50
CA PRO A 835 23.31 32.48 -65.55
C PRO A 835 24.52 32.55 -64.59
N ALA A 836 24.89 33.75 -64.14
CA ALA A 836 25.91 34.01 -63.13
C ALA A 836 25.34 34.95 -62.04
N PRO A 837 25.82 34.91 -60.79
CA PRO A 837 26.90 34.08 -60.25
C PRO A 837 26.55 32.59 -60.09
N GLN A 838 27.58 31.73 -60.04
CA GLN A 838 27.50 30.30 -59.74
C GLN A 838 27.97 30.05 -58.29
N PRO A 839 27.41 29.06 -57.56
CA PRO A 839 26.39 28.10 -57.96
C PRO A 839 24.98 28.69 -58.04
N VAL A 840 24.09 28.09 -58.84
CA VAL A 840 22.66 28.46 -58.88
C VAL A 840 21.84 27.46 -58.06
N ASN A 841 20.95 28.00 -57.23
CA ASN A 841 20.12 27.23 -56.33
C ASN A 841 18.75 27.91 -56.14
N PRO A 842 17.62 27.28 -56.52
CA PRO A 842 17.51 26.01 -57.26
C PRO A 842 17.80 26.19 -58.76
N PHE A 843 18.33 25.15 -59.41
CA PHE A 843 18.47 25.05 -60.87
C PHE A 843 17.40 24.09 -61.41
N GLN A 844 16.37 24.66 -62.04
CA GLN A 844 15.12 23.96 -62.38
C GLN A 844 15.32 22.89 -63.44
N VAL A 845 14.34 22.00 -63.57
CA VAL A 845 14.32 21.00 -64.63
C VAL A 845 14.26 21.71 -65.99
N GLY A 846 15.19 21.38 -66.88
CA GLY A 846 15.36 22.01 -68.18
C GLY A 846 16.21 23.28 -68.18
N ASP A 847 16.56 23.85 -67.01
CA ASP A 847 17.45 25.00 -66.95
C ASP A 847 18.83 24.65 -67.54
N LYS A 848 19.47 25.66 -68.15
CA LYS A 848 20.69 25.50 -68.93
C LYS A 848 21.72 26.58 -68.62
N PHE A 849 22.91 26.16 -68.18
CA PHE A 849 24.09 27.00 -68.23
C PHE A 849 24.60 27.06 -69.67
N THR A 850 24.81 28.26 -70.20
CA THR A 850 25.48 28.46 -71.49
C THR A 850 26.84 29.07 -71.23
N CYS A 851 27.90 28.31 -71.52
CA CYS A 851 29.28 28.72 -71.33
C CYS A 851 29.91 29.06 -72.68
N THR A 852 30.23 30.33 -72.86
CA THR A 852 30.92 30.85 -74.05
C THR A 852 32.39 31.05 -73.71
N THR A 853 33.26 30.32 -74.40
CA THR A 853 34.72 30.46 -74.33
C THR A 853 35.24 31.06 -75.62
N THR A 854 35.91 32.22 -75.54
CA THR A 854 36.50 32.90 -76.69
C THR A 854 38.01 33.01 -76.55
N PHE A 855 38.76 32.68 -77.61
CA PHE A 855 40.22 32.78 -77.65
C PHE A 855 40.74 32.96 -79.09
N LYS A 856 41.98 33.39 -79.26
CA LYS A 856 42.64 33.51 -80.57
C LYS A 856 43.40 32.21 -80.89
N ALA A 857 43.23 31.68 -82.09
CA ALA A 857 43.92 30.48 -82.55
C ALA A 857 45.37 30.79 -82.98
N GLU A 858 46.29 30.88 -82.02
CA GLU A 858 47.66 31.36 -82.28
C GLU A 858 48.63 30.33 -82.85
N LYS A 859 48.34 29.03 -82.70
CA LYS A 859 49.21 27.94 -83.16
C LYS A 859 48.38 26.76 -83.69
N SER A 860 48.88 26.11 -84.74
CA SER A 860 48.31 24.89 -85.29
C SER A 860 48.34 23.75 -84.25
N GLY A 861 47.28 22.94 -84.19
CA GLY A 861 47.12 21.90 -83.18
C GLY A 861 45.67 21.67 -82.74
N SER A 862 45.48 20.84 -81.71
CA SER A 862 44.15 20.53 -81.14
C SER A 862 44.00 21.13 -79.75
N VAL A 863 42.90 21.85 -79.52
CA VAL A 863 42.47 22.36 -78.22
C VAL A 863 41.25 21.56 -77.76
N PHE A 864 41.26 21.06 -76.52
CA PHE A 864 40.16 20.28 -75.96
C PHE A 864 39.53 21.01 -74.78
N LEU A 865 38.35 21.58 -74.99
CA LEU A 865 37.58 22.19 -73.91
C LEU A 865 36.73 21.12 -73.20
N THR A 866 36.91 20.98 -71.89
CA THR A 866 36.16 20.04 -71.06
C THR A 866 35.13 20.80 -70.24
N THR A 867 33.86 20.58 -70.53
CA THR A 867 32.72 21.12 -69.79
C THR A 867 32.28 20.11 -68.73
N THR A 868 32.19 20.54 -67.48
CA THR A 868 31.81 19.71 -66.33
C THR A 868 30.62 20.32 -65.61
N ALA A 869 29.55 19.55 -65.47
CA ALA A 869 28.36 19.86 -64.71
C ALA A 869 28.47 19.24 -63.30
N LYS A 870 28.04 19.95 -62.25
CA LYS A 870 27.94 19.41 -60.89
C LYS A 870 26.71 19.95 -60.17
N SER A 871 26.23 19.22 -59.17
CA SER A 871 25.20 19.65 -58.21
C SER A 871 25.33 18.88 -56.89
N ASP A 872 24.74 19.40 -55.82
CA ASP A 872 24.61 18.71 -54.53
C ASP A 872 23.43 17.71 -54.52
N THR A 873 22.50 17.84 -55.46
CA THR A 873 21.46 16.84 -55.71
C THR A 873 22.07 15.63 -56.40
N ARG A 874 21.74 14.42 -55.93
CA ARG A 874 22.22 13.16 -56.51
C ARG A 874 21.92 13.11 -58.00
N ASP A 875 22.94 12.74 -58.77
CA ASP A 875 22.86 12.51 -60.20
C ASP A 875 23.10 11.01 -60.49
N PRO A 876 22.06 10.24 -60.85
CA PRO A 876 22.22 8.83 -61.18
C PRO A 876 23.00 8.59 -62.46
N ASN A 877 23.16 9.61 -63.32
CA ASN A 877 23.79 9.50 -64.63
C ASN A 877 25.09 10.31 -64.72
N ALA A 878 25.89 10.26 -63.66
CA ALA A 878 27.14 11.03 -63.51
C ALA A 878 28.13 10.94 -64.70
N VAL A 879 28.00 9.92 -65.56
CA VAL A 879 28.80 9.76 -66.78
C VAL A 879 28.54 10.85 -67.81
N ASN A 880 27.34 11.44 -67.84
CA ASN A 880 26.99 12.48 -68.81
C ASN A 880 27.34 13.91 -68.33
N ASN A 881 27.84 14.04 -67.09
CA ASN A 881 28.17 15.32 -66.47
C ASN A 881 29.45 15.95 -67.05
N LYS A 882 30.14 15.24 -67.93
CA LYS A 882 31.38 15.70 -68.56
C LYS A 882 31.30 15.54 -70.07
N ALA A 883 31.62 16.61 -70.79
CA ALA A 883 31.68 16.60 -72.25
C ALA A 883 32.96 17.28 -72.75
N ILE A 884 33.56 16.75 -73.81
CA ILE A 884 34.79 17.28 -74.43
C ILE A 884 34.44 17.86 -75.80
N SER A 885 34.86 19.11 -76.04
CA SER A 885 34.66 19.84 -77.29
C SER A 885 36.01 20.09 -77.96
N PRO A 886 36.35 19.36 -79.03
CA PRO A 886 37.61 19.55 -79.75
C PRO A 886 37.54 20.72 -80.74
N VAL A 887 38.60 21.51 -80.79
CA VAL A 887 38.85 22.53 -81.82
C VAL A 887 40.18 22.20 -82.50
N THR A 888 40.16 22.03 -83.82
CA THR A 888 41.35 21.76 -84.64
C THR A 888 41.78 23.03 -85.36
N ILE A 889 43.02 23.47 -85.15
CA ILE A 889 43.59 24.68 -85.74
C ILE A 889 44.54 24.27 -86.87
N LYS A 890 44.24 24.70 -88.10
CA LYS A 890 44.98 24.39 -89.35
C LYS A 890 45.85 25.57 -89.82
N GLU A 891 46.93 25.27 -90.52
CA GLU A 891 47.77 26.29 -91.18
C GLU A 891 47.16 26.74 -92.51
N VAL A 892 47.31 28.02 -92.85
CA VAL A 892 46.78 28.61 -94.10
C VAL A 892 47.75 28.33 -95.25
N THR A 893 47.38 27.50 -96.22
CA THR A 893 48.15 27.30 -97.47
C THR A 893 47.59 28.13 -98.64
N PRO A 894 48.44 28.86 -99.42
CA PRO A 894 48.01 29.69 -100.56
C PRO A 894 47.75 28.89 -101.86
N PRO A 895 46.99 29.43 -102.85
CA PRO A 895 46.40 28.67 -103.96
C PRO A 895 47.32 28.48 -105.18
N VAL A 896 47.15 27.38 -105.93
CA VAL A 896 47.89 27.04 -107.18
C VAL A 896 46.92 26.94 -108.38
N VAL A 897 47.42 27.32 -109.57
CA VAL A 897 46.72 27.59 -110.85
C VAL A 897 46.98 26.49 -111.93
N SER A 898 45.97 26.28 -112.80
CA SER A 898 45.95 25.79 -114.22
C SER A 898 45.78 24.29 -114.63
N GLU A 899 44.94 24.15 -115.69
CA GLU A 899 44.30 23.06 -116.49
C GLU A 899 45.24 22.07 -117.27
N PRO A 900 44.80 21.08 -118.13
CA PRO A 900 43.47 20.70 -118.69
C PRO A 900 43.08 19.18 -118.69
N THR A 901 41.87 18.86 -119.19
CA THR A 901 41.21 17.53 -119.28
C THR A 901 41.54 16.73 -120.58
N PRO A 902 41.38 15.37 -120.61
CA PRO A 902 40.22 14.74 -121.29
C PRO A 902 39.71 13.34 -120.80
N VAL A 903 38.38 13.24 -120.55
CA VAL A 903 37.25 12.33 -121.04
C VAL A 903 37.56 10.91 -121.64
N PRO A 904 36.63 9.90 -121.76
CA PRO A 904 35.53 9.29 -120.92
C PRO A 904 35.51 7.72 -120.91
N VAL A 905 34.60 7.08 -120.13
CA VAL A 905 33.69 5.94 -120.51
C VAL A 905 32.73 5.66 -119.33
N ASP A 906 31.51 6.19 -119.30
CA ASP A 906 30.23 5.68 -119.88
C ASP A 906 29.77 4.29 -119.37
N SER A 907 28.76 4.26 -118.51
CA SER A 907 27.62 3.31 -118.58
C SER A 907 26.46 3.72 -117.64
N ARG A 908 25.55 4.55 -118.19
CA ARG A 908 24.07 4.54 -118.08
C ARG A 908 23.47 3.46 -117.15
N TRP A 909 22.46 3.70 -116.32
CA TRP A 909 21.00 3.77 -116.56
C TRP A 909 20.40 3.85 -115.13
N MET A 910 19.48 4.72 -114.69
CA MET A 910 18.05 4.88 -115.01
C MET A 910 17.54 5.96 -114.02
N LEU A 911 16.85 7.04 -114.43
CA LEU A 911 15.38 7.20 -114.36
C LEU A 911 14.82 7.03 -112.93
N MET A 912 14.13 7.96 -112.24
CA MET A 912 13.25 9.10 -112.55
C MET A 912 13.21 10.01 -111.30
N LEU A 913 13.17 11.34 -111.37
CA LEU A 913 12.02 12.22 -111.71
C LEU A 913 10.76 12.06 -110.81
N THR A 914 10.71 12.94 -109.79
CA THR A 914 9.62 13.93 -109.47
C THR A 914 8.28 13.56 -108.81
N ALA A 915 7.87 14.54 -107.96
CA ALA A 915 6.54 14.95 -107.47
C ALA A 915 6.03 14.22 -106.20
N LEU A 916 5.93 14.84 -105.02
CA LEU A 916 5.20 16.06 -104.60
C LEU A 916 3.67 15.93 -104.78
N ALA A 917 2.96 16.06 -103.64
CA ALA A 917 1.58 16.54 -103.45
C ALA A 917 0.43 15.52 -103.15
N LEU A 918 0.00 15.57 -101.88
CA LEU A 918 -1.37 15.76 -101.37
C LEU A 918 -2.45 14.64 -101.45
N VAL A 919 -3.03 14.38 -100.26
CA VAL A 919 -4.49 14.35 -99.96
C VAL A 919 -5.25 13.00 -99.84
N VAL A 920 -5.59 12.70 -98.57
CA VAL A 920 -6.92 12.34 -98.00
C VAL A 920 -7.44 10.88 -97.99
N ALA A 921 -7.69 10.44 -96.75
CA ALA A 921 -8.72 9.57 -96.13
C ALA A 921 -9.78 8.88 -97.03
N ALA A 922 -10.38 7.72 -96.71
CA ALA A 922 -10.74 7.12 -95.42
C ALA A 922 -11.19 5.64 -95.57
N ALA A 923 -11.47 5.00 -94.41
CA ALA A 923 -12.19 3.73 -94.16
C ALA A 923 -11.35 2.44 -94.29
N ALA A 924 -11.34 1.48 -93.37
CA ALA A 924 -12.00 1.15 -92.10
C ALA A 924 -11.16 -0.03 -91.52
N MET A 925 -11.15 -0.50 -90.27
CA MET A 925 -12.08 -0.45 -89.15
C MET A 925 -11.33 -1.09 -87.94
N THR A 926 -11.41 -0.47 -86.74
CA THR A 926 -11.72 -1.08 -85.42
C THR A 926 -10.87 -2.24 -84.83
N GLN A 927 -10.59 -2.36 -83.52
CA GLN A 927 -11.10 -1.70 -82.31
C GLN A 927 -10.27 -2.06 -81.05
N ARG A 928 -10.09 -1.06 -80.17
CA ARG A 928 -10.31 -1.03 -78.69
C ARG A 928 -9.59 -2.05 -77.78
N ARG A 929 -8.77 -1.57 -76.83
CA ARG A 929 -9.13 -1.07 -75.47
C ARG A 929 -9.77 -2.18 -74.61
N LYS A 930 -9.36 -2.42 -73.37
CA LYS A 930 -8.82 -1.52 -72.34
C LYS A 930 -7.64 -2.14 -71.63
#